data_AF-I8T4D3-F1
#
_entry.id   AF-I8T4D3-F1
#
_cell.length_a   1.000
_cell.length_b   1.000
_cell.length_c   1.000
_cell.angle_alpha   90.00
_cell.angle_beta   90.00
_cell.angle_gamma   90.00
#
_symmetry.space_group_name_H-M   'P 1'
#
loop_
_entity.id
_entity.type
_entity.pdbx_description
1 polymer ?
#
loop_
_entity_poly.entity_id
_entity_poly.type
_entity_poly.pdbx_seq_one_letter_code
_entity_poly.pdbx_strand_id
1 'polypeptide(L)'
;MSFIRTMRARIGVALAAIAVAACGGGGGGGSDAPDTAAPRVTLTATPQTVEGGAFVALAASAVDAAGAALTPSLSCDRGTLQGSMLLTPTVTENGNVVCTATATDAGGRSGTARVTIAVTATAASLSLGEGQQRLVPGQVAVLFADALPLESESYEATLGSRAVTLHNAGTGLLWFEVPADAAAGNTTLQATLNGRPWQFDVELGGSANVANPRAIVRAALESTAADLAQLEADDGAGMSAAELEALRARRADVADSLSLLETTDDSVLGAVAQRLIANGYAQGDTATATAGLSAAKAFSASACASAIAGASGGLARLAAVVVLAGVGLEAVVVGPDPASRIIGAVLAGGGFVYIWKQADQGSALQNGLSAIRGNCRVEFSFTLFPASAPDNDDDARAANLMRVKALTAKATQKLAFENGEPLYFRPQSLLRIHESQLATVRSLFNRISSTIAKLPLVPAPLSAVLEGLLTEETQDVPAGSIGIGSISSGDVAVGGEASAAGELLRLEFSAANAPREEVDFSFTLTRPDAEPKPFEATLSIDLPEAEDAAIEVIQGVAAGSTLTTVGADTLEVVNAPAHGSVRIENDGDFVFTPAGQYFGPDQFKYRARNENGYSRVATVAVNIKRKFDGAWSLQIDRSLTSSNPRGLCSEEADTTETVGVSKITDTHYQASYAGQTINLNMGSVDDAGGLSGSLSVTYPDGPEDKGSTTESLSVRIPDSTHLSGTLTWNYSGPNGSCSGNSVITGTRLPGSF
;
A
#
# COMPACT_ATOMS: atom_id res chain seq x y z
N MET A 1 18.35 25.42 -39.77
CA MET A 1 19.57 24.98 -40.47
C MET A 1 20.18 23.87 -39.62
N SER A 2 19.94 22.60 -39.99
CA SER A 2 20.93 21.67 -40.62
C SER A 2 21.95 21.15 -39.61
N PHE A 3 22.18 19.85 -39.33
CA PHE A 3 21.98 18.57 -40.03
C PHE A 3 22.09 17.44 -38.95
N ILE A 4 21.11 16.52 -38.79
CA ILE A 4 21.07 15.10 -39.28
C ILE A 4 21.84 14.07 -38.41
N ARG A 5 21.12 13.27 -37.58
CA ARG A 5 20.74 11.81 -37.67
C ARG A 5 21.91 10.81 -37.41
N THR A 6 21.80 9.67 -36.73
CA THR A 6 20.79 8.57 -36.68
C THR A 6 21.19 7.61 -35.53
N MET A 7 20.35 6.99 -34.68
CA MET A 7 19.58 5.72 -34.83
C MET A 7 18.83 5.49 -33.49
N ARG A 8 17.48 5.50 -33.39
CA ARG A 8 16.51 4.38 -33.53
C ARG A 8 16.91 3.04 -32.87
N ALA A 9 16.24 2.67 -31.76
CA ALA A 9 15.35 1.50 -31.69
C ALA A 9 14.53 1.45 -30.37
N ARG A 10 13.22 1.33 -30.54
CA ARG A 10 12.10 1.14 -29.58
C ARG A 10 12.29 -0.03 -28.60
N ILE A 11 11.77 0.09 -27.37
CA ILE A 11 10.90 -0.94 -26.75
C ILE A 11 9.82 -0.21 -25.93
N GLY A 12 8.55 -0.43 -26.30
CA GLY A 12 7.41 -0.25 -25.42
C GLY A 12 6.96 -1.63 -24.93
N VAL A 13 6.47 -1.72 -23.71
CA VAL A 13 5.71 -2.88 -23.22
C VAL A 13 4.44 -2.36 -22.59
N ALA A 14 3.32 -2.83 -23.15
CA ALA A 14 1.97 -2.60 -22.71
C ALA A 14 1.46 -3.77 -21.85
N LEU A 15 0.35 -3.50 -21.18
CA LEU A 15 -0.42 -4.28 -20.22
C LEU A 15 -0.87 -5.71 -20.62
N ALA A 16 -1.06 -6.49 -19.55
CA ALA A 16 -2.16 -7.40 -19.20
C ALA A 16 -2.45 -8.70 -20.00
N ALA A 17 -2.66 -9.79 -19.26
CA ALA A 17 -3.92 -10.56 -19.30
C ALA A 17 -3.96 -11.62 -18.18
N ILE A 18 -5.03 -11.59 -17.37
CA ILE A 18 -5.62 -12.75 -16.70
C ILE A 18 -6.58 -13.39 -17.70
N ALA A 19 -6.58 -14.72 -17.83
CA ALA A 19 -7.70 -15.46 -18.40
C ALA A 19 -7.96 -16.73 -17.58
N VAL A 20 -9.23 -16.88 -17.19
CA VAL A 20 -9.88 -18.03 -16.57
C VAL A 20 -10.32 -19.01 -17.66
N ALA A 21 -10.22 -20.32 -17.41
CA ALA A 21 -11.12 -21.40 -17.87
C ALA A 21 -10.45 -22.76 -17.57
N ALA A 22 -11.10 -23.90 -17.37
CA ALA A 22 -12.45 -24.32 -17.01
C ALA A 22 -12.33 -25.86 -16.88
N CYS A 23 -13.19 -26.47 -16.07
CA CYS A 23 -13.37 -27.91 -16.01
C CYS A 23 -14.02 -28.40 -17.33
N GLY A 24 -13.56 -29.52 -17.90
CA GLY A 24 -14.19 -30.15 -19.08
C GLY A 24 -13.34 -31.30 -19.65
N GLY A 25 -13.81 -32.53 -19.51
CA GLY A 25 -13.10 -33.74 -19.95
C GLY A 25 -13.25 -34.10 -21.43
N GLY A 26 -12.59 -35.18 -21.84
CA GLY A 26 -12.78 -35.84 -23.13
C GLY A 26 -11.49 -36.43 -23.69
N GLY A 27 -11.39 -37.76 -23.68
CA GLY A 27 -10.20 -38.49 -24.13
C GLY A 27 -9.93 -38.42 -25.64
N GLY A 28 -8.67 -38.69 -25.98
CA GLY A 28 -8.20 -38.91 -27.34
C GLY A 28 -6.75 -39.36 -27.30
N GLY A 29 -6.50 -40.65 -27.52
CA GLY A 29 -5.17 -41.20 -27.64
C GLY A 29 -4.43 -40.59 -28.83
N GLY A 30 -3.35 -39.87 -28.54
CA GLY A 30 -2.33 -39.46 -29.48
C GLY A 30 -0.99 -39.86 -28.89
N SER A 31 -0.28 -40.72 -29.60
CA SER A 31 1.07 -41.14 -29.26
C SER A 31 2.04 -39.96 -29.43
N ASP A 32 2.23 -39.18 -28.37
CA ASP A 32 3.31 -38.20 -28.33
C ASP A 32 4.63 -38.95 -28.14
N ALA A 33 5.52 -38.81 -29.13
CA ALA A 33 6.90 -39.23 -29.01
C ALA A 33 7.47 -38.67 -27.70
N PRO A 34 8.30 -39.43 -26.95
CA PRO A 34 8.95 -38.89 -25.76
C PRO A 34 9.76 -37.67 -26.19
N ASP A 35 9.33 -36.48 -25.78
CA ASP A 35 10.02 -35.24 -26.08
C ASP A 35 11.45 -35.39 -25.55
N THR A 36 12.44 -35.39 -26.46
CA THR A 36 13.85 -35.65 -26.16
C THR A 36 14.62 -34.40 -25.76
N ALA A 37 13.97 -33.22 -25.72
CA ALA A 37 14.62 -31.96 -25.39
C ALA A 37 15.10 -31.88 -23.93
N ALA A 38 16.34 -31.42 -23.74
CA ALA A 38 16.88 -31.13 -22.41
C ALA A 38 16.14 -29.94 -21.76
N PRO A 39 16.13 -29.85 -20.41
CA PRO A 39 15.54 -28.72 -19.69
C PRO A 39 16.05 -27.36 -20.17
N ARG A 40 15.16 -26.37 -20.28
CA ARG A 40 15.55 -24.98 -20.54
C ARG A 40 15.91 -24.32 -19.22
N VAL A 41 17.17 -23.91 -19.08
CA VAL A 41 17.67 -23.22 -17.89
C VAL A 41 17.96 -21.77 -18.25
N THR A 42 17.59 -20.85 -17.37
CA THR A 42 18.01 -19.44 -17.43
C THR A 42 18.81 -19.09 -16.20
N LEU A 43 19.85 -18.26 -16.38
CA LEU A 43 20.68 -17.73 -15.31
C LEU A 43 20.97 -16.27 -15.61
N THR A 44 20.68 -15.39 -14.67
CA THR A 44 21.00 -13.96 -14.73
C THR A 44 21.77 -13.55 -13.49
N ALA A 45 22.63 -12.54 -13.63
CA ALA A 45 23.39 -11.94 -12.54
C ALA A 45 23.15 -10.44 -12.54
N THR A 46 22.87 -9.85 -11.37
CA THR A 46 22.68 -8.41 -11.24
C THR A 46 23.41 -7.89 -10.00
N PRO A 47 24.34 -6.93 -10.15
CA PRO A 47 24.92 -6.39 -11.40
C PRO A 47 25.98 -7.34 -12.01
N GLN A 48 26.24 -7.22 -13.33
CA GLN A 48 27.23 -8.05 -14.05
C GLN A 48 28.67 -7.49 -14.03
N THR A 49 28.87 -6.32 -13.42
CA THR A 49 30.19 -5.72 -13.20
C THR A 49 30.23 -5.18 -11.79
N VAL A 50 31.20 -5.64 -11.01
CA VAL A 50 31.36 -5.32 -9.59
C VAL A 50 32.82 -5.20 -9.21
N GLU A 51 33.09 -4.60 -8.06
CA GLU A 51 34.42 -4.61 -7.44
C GLU A 51 34.63 -5.92 -6.63
N GLY A 52 35.88 -6.39 -6.53
CA GLY A 52 36.19 -7.58 -5.74
C GLY A 52 35.80 -7.41 -4.27
N GLY A 53 35.03 -8.36 -3.73
CA GLY A 53 34.44 -8.30 -2.39
C GLY A 53 32.96 -7.88 -2.37
N ALA A 54 32.36 -7.53 -3.51
CA ALA A 54 30.95 -7.21 -3.62
C ALA A 54 30.06 -8.47 -3.73
N PHE A 55 28.79 -8.32 -3.33
CA PHE A 55 27.76 -9.34 -3.52
C PHE A 55 27.03 -9.17 -4.86
N VAL A 56 26.78 -10.28 -5.55
CA VAL A 56 26.01 -10.34 -6.81
C VAL A 56 24.83 -11.29 -6.65
N ALA A 57 23.63 -10.81 -6.96
CA ALA A 57 22.44 -11.64 -6.94
C ALA A 57 22.37 -12.48 -8.24
N LEU A 58 22.17 -13.80 -8.08
CA LEU A 58 21.97 -14.74 -9.16
C LEU A 58 20.50 -15.19 -9.18
N ALA A 59 19.84 -15.08 -10.32
CA ALA A 59 18.50 -15.63 -10.50
C ALA A 59 18.56 -16.76 -11.52
N ALA A 60 18.22 -17.97 -11.08
CA ALA A 60 18.17 -19.16 -11.92
C ALA A 60 16.76 -19.74 -11.93
N SER A 61 16.29 -20.12 -13.10
CA SER A 61 15.05 -20.88 -13.27
C SER A 61 15.23 -21.97 -14.31
N ALA A 62 14.50 -23.07 -14.16
CA ALA A 62 14.51 -24.15 -15.12
C ALA A 62 13.11 -24.69 -15.35
N VAL A 63 12.81 -25.08 -16.59
CA VAL A 63 11.59 -25.79 -16.96
C VAL A 63 11.96 -27.02 -17.80
N ASP A 64 11.25 -28.13 -17.57
CA ASP A 64 11.39 -29.31 -18.42
C ASP A 64 10.68 -29.12 -19.78
N ALA A 65 10.76 -30.13 -20.64
CA ALA A 65 10.18 -30.09 -21.97
C ALA A 65 8.63 -29.99 -21.96
N ALA A 66 7.99 -30.46 -20.89
CA ALA A 66 6.55 -30.36 -20.67
C ALA A 66 6.13 -29.03 -20.00
N GLY A 67 7.08 -28.16 -19.65
CA GLY A 67 6.85 -26.87 -18.99
C GLY A 67 6.76 -26.95 -17.47
N ALA A 68 7.05 -28.09 -16.84
CA ALA A 68 7.08 -28.21 -15.39
C ALA A 68 8.35 -27.54 -14.82
N ALA A 69 8.19 -26.82 -13.70
CA ALA A 69 9.30 -26.14 -13.04
C ALA A 69 10.29 -27.13 -12.42
N LEU A 70 11.58 -26.92 -12.67
CA LEU A 70 12.68 -27.66 -12.07
C LEU A 70 13.53 -26.74 -11.21
N THR A 71 14.16 -27.29 -10.17
CA THR A 71 15.07 -26.54 -9.29
C THR A 71 16.50 -26.62 -9.82
N PRO A 72 17.09 -25.54 -10.36
CA PRO A 72 18.47 -25.55 -10.82
C PRO A 72 19.46 -25.50 -9.65
N SER A 73 20.54 -26.27 -9.77
CA SER A 73 21.73 -26.17 -8.92
C SER A 73 22.65 -25.07 -9.42
N LEU A 74 23.27 -24.31 -8.52
CA LEU A 74 24.20 -23.21 -8.84
C LEU A 74 25.63 -23.57 -8.44
N SER A 75 26.59 -23.26 -9.31
CA SER A 75 28.02 -23.30 -9.00
C SER A 75 28.75 -22.13 -9.66
N CYS A 76 29.80 -21.62 -9.03
CA CYS A 76 30.68 -20.61 -9.61
C CYS A 76 32.13 -21.08 -9.50
N ASP A 77 32.97 -20.71 -10.46
CA ASP A 77 34.38 -21.10 -10.51
C ASP A 77 35.24 -20.42 -9.44
N ARG A 78 34.86 -19.22 -8.99
CA ARG A 78 35.50 -18.44 -7.93
C ARG A 78 34.46 -17.68 -7.10
N GLY A 79 34.83 -17.27 -5.88
CA GLY A 79 33.93 -16.60 -4.92
C GLY A 79 33.15 -17.59 -4.05
N THR A 80 32.35 -17.06 -3.11
CA THR A 80 31.58 -17.86 -2.16
C THR A 80 30.09 -17.71 -2.43
N LEU A 81 29.41 -18.82 -2.71
CA LEU A 81 27.95 -18.86 -2.89
C LEU A 81 27.24 -19.05 -1.54
N GLN A 82 26.31 -18.16 -1.22
CA GLN A 82 25.37 -18.29 -0.12
C GLN A 82 23.95 -18.22 -0.67
N GLY A 83 23.35 -19.39 -0.91
CA GLY A 83 22.08 -19.49 -1.61
C GLY A 83 22.19 -18.98 -3.05
N SER A 84 21.39 -17.97 -3.39
CA SER A 84 21.40 -17.30 -4.70
C SER A 84 22.29 -16.07 -4.76
N MET A 85 23.08 -15.78 -3.71
CA MET A 85 24.03 -14.67 -3.69
C MET A 85 25.47 -15.16 -3.84
N LEU A 86 26.23 -14.52 -4.71
CA LEU A 86 27.66 -14.72 -4.86
C LEU A 86 28.41 -13.59 -4.15
N LEU A 87 29.28 -13.90 -3.19
CA LEU A 87 30.34 -13.01 -2.73
C LEU A 87 31.54 -13.14 -3.69
N THR A 88 31.83 -12.08 -4.44
CA THR A 88 32.97 -12.06 -5.35
C THR A 88 34.30 -12.04 -4.58
N PRO A 89 35.34 -12.71 -5.07
CA PRO A 89 36.64 -12.72 -4.40
C PRO A 89 37.29 -11.34 -4.46
N THR A 90 38.02 -10.97 -3.42
CA THR A 90 38.96 -9.84 -3.47
C THR A 90 40.02 -10.14 -4.52
N VAL A 91 40.25 -9.22 -5.45
CA VAL A 91 41.22 -9.38 -6.54
C VAL A 91 42.10 -8.15 -6.65
N THR A 92 43.40 -8.35 -6.86
CA THR A 92 44.38 -7.26 -7.02
C THR A 92 44.46 -6.75 -8.47
N GLU A 93 43.88 -7.49 -9.40
CA GLU A 93 43.76 -7.18 -10.83
C GLU A 93 42.35 -7.54 -11.33
N ASN A 94 41.91 -6.94 -12.43
CA ASN A 94 40.60 -7.24 -13.01
C ASN A 94 40.50 -8.72 -13.44
N GLY A 95 39.37 -9.36 -13.19
CA GLY A 95 39.12 -10.74 -13.57
C GLY A 95 37.64 -11.06 -13.70
N ASN A 96 37.32 -12.30 -14.07
CA ASN A 96 35.92 -12.72 -14.29
C ASN A 96 35.53 -13.90 -13.38
N VAL A 97 34.31 -13.89 -12.85
CA VAL A 97 33.70 -15.05 -12.20
C VAL A 97 32.64 -15.63 -13.14
N VAL A 98 32.70 -16.94 -13.39
CA VAL A 98 31.76 -17.66 -14.23
C VAL A 98 30.87 -18.53 -13.35
N CYS A 99 29.58 -18.22 -13.34
CA CYS A 99 28.57 -19.03 -12.66
C CYS A 99 27.77 -19.87 -13.65
N THR A 100 27.48 -21.11 -13.27
CA THR A 100 26.73 -22.10 -14.04
C THR A 100 25.52 -22.56 -13.23
N ALA A 101 24.34 -22.52 -13.85
CA ALA A 101 23.12 -23.16 -13.35
C ALA A 101 22.91 -24.47 -14.11
N THR A 102 22.62 -25.57 -13.39
CA THR A 102 22.36 -26.90 -13.98
C THR A 102 21.09 -27.49 -13.42
N ALA A 103 20.17 -27.93 -14.28
CA ALA A 103 18.95 -28.64 -13.87
C ALA A 103 18.83 -29.97 -14.63
N THR A 104 18.42 -31.03 -13.94
CA THR A 104 18.24 -32.37 -14.49
C THR A 104 16.78 -32.79 -14.33
N ASP A 105 16.16 -33.30 -15.39
CA ASP A 105 14.79 -33.81 -15.34
C ASP A 105 14.72 -35.26 -14.79
N ALA A 106 13.50 -35.76 -14.60
CA ALA A 106 13.26 -37.13 -14.13
C ALA A 106 13.76 -38.21 -15.13
N GLY A 107 13.99 -37.85 -16.39
CA GLY A 107 14.57 -38.71 -17.42
C GLY A 107 16.11 -38.70 -17.44
N GLY A 108 16.75 -37.98 -16.52
CA GLY A 108 18.21 -37.89 -16.40
C GLY A 108 18.88 -36.92 -17.38
N ARG A 109 18.11 -36.11 -18.11
CA ARG A 109 18.63 -35.14 -19.08
C ARG A 109 18.91 -33.81 -18.39
N SER A 110 20.03 -33.19 -18.72
CA SER A 110 20.49 -31.97 -18.04
C SER A 110 20.57 -30.77 -18.98
N GLY A 111 20.04 -29.63 -18.54
CA GLY A 111 20.22 -28.33 -19.16
C GLY A 111 21.17 -27.46 -18.34
N THR A 112 21.91 -26.56 -19.00
CA THR A 112 22.82 -25.62 -18.32
C THR A 112 22.69 -24.19 -18.85
N ALA A 113 22.90 -23.21 -17.98
CA ALA A 113 23.03 -21.80 -18.33
C ALA A 113 24.25 -21.20 -17.63
N ARG A 114 24.95 -20.27 -18.28
CA ARG A 114 26.13 -19.61 -17.73
C ARG A 114 25.98 -18.09 -17.74
N VAL A 115 26.53 -17.44 -16.72
CA VAL A 115 26.68 -15.99 -16.65
C VAL A 115 28.11 -15.65 -16.24
N THR A 116 28.69 -14.63 -16.88
CA THR A 116 30.02 -14.11 -16.54
C THR A 116 29.86 -12.77 -15.85
N ILE A 117 30.52 -12.61 -14.71
CA ILE A 117 30.53 -11.41 -13.89
C ILE A 117 31.93 -10.82 -13.96
N ALA A 118 32.06 -9.58 -14.42
CA ALA A 118 33.33 -8.87 -14.42
C ALA A 118 33.61 -8.32 -13.00
N VAL A 119 34.78 -8.63 -12.47
CA VAL A 119 35.25 -8.20 -11.15
C VAL A 119 36.43 -7.27 -11.33
N THR A 120 36.29 -6.00 -10.96
CA THR A 120 37.39 -5.03 -10.98
C THR A 120 38.26 -5.16 -9.73
N ALA A 121 39.54 -4.77 -9.86
CA ALA A 121 40.49 -4.77 -8.74
C ALA A 121 39.91 -4.04 -7.51
N THR A 122 40.02 -4.66 -6.33
CA THR A 122 39.57 -4.06 -5.08
C THR A 122 40.45 -2.86 -4.74
N ALA A 123 39.84 -1.71 -4.46
CA ALA A 123 40.50 -0.50 -4.02
C ALA A 123 41.07 -0.71 -2.61
N ALA A 124 42.27 -1.27 -2.53
CA ALA A 124 43.02 -1.32 -1.29
C ALA A 124 43.21 0.11 -0.76
N SER A 125 42.87 0.34 0.51
CA SER A 125 43.05 1.63 1.16
C SER A 125 43.84 1.49 2.45
N LEU A 126 44.67 2.48 2.75
CA LEU A 126 45.30 2.66 4.03
C LEU A 126 44.84 4.01 4.57
N SER A 127 44.28 4.04 5.76
CA SER A 127 43.77 5.26 6.39
C SER A 127 44.28 5.39 7.81
N LEU A 128 44.72 6.59 8.20
CA LEU A 128 44.89 6.94 9.60
C LEU A 128 43.51 6.93 10.29
N GLY A 129 43.43 6.52 11.56
CA GLY A 129 42.16 6.56 12.29
C GLY A 129 41.50 7.95 12.23
N GLU A 130 40.19 8.02 11.96
CA GLU A 130 39.48 9.30 11.90
C GLU A 130 39.62 10.05 13.24
N GLY A 131 40.10 11.29 13.19
CA GLY A 131 40.46 12.10 14.36
C GLY A 131 41.94 12.05 14.78
N GLN A 132 42.76 11.19 14.17
CA GLN A 132 44.21 11.12 14.43
C GLN A 132 45.05 12.06 13.53
N GLN A 133 44.40 12.97 12.80
CA GLN A 133 45.09 14.00 12.01
C GLN A 133 45.92 14.95 12.89
N ARG A 134 45.65 14.98 14.20
CA ARG A 134 46.48 15.64 15.21
C ARG A 134 47.01 14.62 16.21
N LEU A 135 48.32 14.41 16.23
CA LEU A 135 49.01 13.50 17.14
C LEU A 135 49.83 14.28 18.17
N VAL A 136 50.18 13.66 19.30
CA VAL A 136 51.11 14.24 20.28
C VAL A 136 52.32 13.33 20.51
N PRO A 137 53.51 13.88 20.84
CA PRO A 137 54.69 13.07 21.16
C PRO A 137 54.41 12.06 22.27
N GLY A 138 54.79 10.78 22.04
CA GLY A 138 54.54 9.66 22.96
C GLY A 138 53.17 8.97 22.79
N GLN A 139 52.31 9.45 21.88
CA GLN A 139 51.03 8.81 21.57
C GLN A 139 51.20 7.56 20.70
N VAL A 140 50.38 6.53 20.90
CA VAL A 140 50.24 5.41 19.98
C VAL A 140 49.19 5.73 18.91
N ALA A 141 49.58 5.68 17.65
CA ALA A 141 48.74 5.94 16.49
C ALA A 141 48.45 4.65 15.71
N VAL A 142 47.32 4.61 14.99
CA VAL A 142 46.82 3.40 14.32
C VAL A 142 46.44 3.72 12.87
N LEU A 143 46.80 2.81 11.97
CA LEU A 143 46.43 2.80 10.56
C LEU A 143 45.57 1.58 10.28
N PHE A 144 44.53 1.80 9.48
CA PHE A 144 43.61 0.77 9.00
C PHE A 144 43.88 0.48 7.54
N ALA A 145 44.21 -0.76 7.25
CA ALA A 145 44.46 -1.32 5.94
C ALA A 145 43.21 -2.11 5.52
N ASP A 146 42.41 -1.55 4.61
CA ASP A 146 41.22 -2.19 4.05
C ASP A 146 41.53 -2.78 2.68
N ALA A 147 41.18 -4.05 2.48
CA ALA A 147 41.51 -4.84 1.30
C ALA A 147 43.01 -4.78 0.88
N LEU A 148 43.90 -4.47 1.84
CA LEU A 148 45.34 -4.41 1.66
C LEU A 148 45.97 -5.57 2.45
N PRO A 149 46.47 -6.62 1.78
CA PRO A 149 47.12 -7.75 2.46
C PRO A 149 48.39 -7.27 3.15
N LEU A 150 48.59 -7.60 4.43
CA LEU A 150 49.79 -7.25 5.19
C LEU A 150 50.65 -8.50 5.36
N GLU A 151 51.73 -8.62 4.59
CA GLU A 151 52.58 -9.82 4.52
C GLU A 151 53.74 -9.82 5.53
N SER A 152 54.13 -8.65 6.03
CA SER A 152 55.22 -8.47 6.99
C SER A 152 54.71 -8.16 8.41
N GLU A 153 55.46 -8.56 9.43
CA GLU A 153 55.18 -8.24 10.85
C GLU A 153 55.41 -6.76 11.18
N SER A 154 56.22 -6.06 10.39
CA SER A 154 56.39 -4.62 10.49
C SER A 154 56.77 -4.00 9.14
N TYR A 155 56.56 -2.68 9.02
CA TYR A 155 56.89 -1.87 7.85
C TYR A 155 57.64 -0.61 8.27
N GLU A 156 58.62 -0.23 7.48
CA GLU A 156 59.32 1.03 7.68
C GLU A 156 58.46 2.22 7.24
N ALA A 157 58.42 3.25 8.06
CA ALA A 157 57.76 4.51 7.77
C ALA A 157 58.58 5.69 8.31
N THR A 158 58.20 6.89 7.89
CA THR A 158 58.79 8.14 8.38
C THR A 158 57.70 9.11 8.78
N LEU A 159 57.88 9.78 9.91
CA LEU A 159 57.05 10.89 10.37
C LEU A 159 57.90 12.16 10.26
N GLY A 160 57.71 12.91 9.17
CA GLY A 160 58.62 13.99 8.77
C GLY A 160 60.00 13.42 8.44
N SER A 161 61.04 13.85 9.15
CA SER A 161 62.41 13.35 8.99
C SER A 161 62.77 12.21 9.95
N ARG A 162 61.84 11.73 10.78
CA ARG A 162 62.10 10.69 11.80
C ARG A 162 61.62 9.34 11.32
N ALA A 163 62.45 8.31 11.47
CA ALA A 163 62.04 6.93 11.22
C ALA A 163 61.07 6.45 12.31
N VAL A 164 60.00 5.78 11.89
CA VAL A 164 59.03 5.09 12.76
C VAL A 164 58.73 3.72 12.18
N THR A 165 58.43 2.76 13.03
CA THR A 165 58.10 1.39 12.61
C THR A 165 56.59 1.19 12.74
N LEU A 166 55.94 0.79 11.64
CA LEU A 166 54.54 0.37 11.65
C LEU A 166 54.48 -1.11 11.97
N HIS A 167 53.97 -1.47 13.14
CA HIS A 167 53.85 -2.84 13.58
C HIS A 167 52.51 -3.43 13.14
N ASN A 168 52.54 -4.62 12.54
CA ASN A 168 51.35 -5.34 12.09
C ASN A 168 50.75 -6.12 13.25
N ALA A 169 49.56 -5.71 13.68
CA ALA A 169 48.79 -6.41 14.72
C ALA A 169 47.80 -7.44 14.13
N GLY A 170 47.85 -7.68 12.82
CA GLY A 170 46.96 -8.57 12.09
C GLY A 170 45.63 -7.91 11.71
N THR A 171 44.87 -8.57 10.83
CA THR A 171 43.50 -8.17 10.42
C THR A 171 43.37 -6.76 9.82
N GLY A 172 44.41 -6.31 9.11
CA GLY A 172 44.40 -4.99 8.47
C GLY A 172 44.65 -3.84 9.45
N LEU A 173 45.30 -4.09 10.60
CA LEU A 173 45.66 -3.05 11.55
C LEU A 173 47.19 -2.92 11.67
N LEU A 174 47.67 -1.70 11.48
CA LEU A 174 49.05 -1.31 11.79
C LEU A 174 49.05 -0.26 12.90
N TRP A 175 50.05 -0.28 13.77
CA TRP A 175 50.21 0.74 14.81
C TRP A 175 51.66 1.21 14.91
N PHE A 176 51.87 2.41 15.44
CA PHE A 176 53.20 2.95 15.70
C PHE A 176 53.18 3.93 16.88
N GLU A 177 54.30 4.10 17.55
CA GLU A 177 54.47 5.14 18.58
C GLU A 177 55.01 6.43 17.94
N VAL A 178 54.41 7.57 18.27
CA VAL A 178 54.93 8.89 17.91
C VAL A 178 56.16 9.16 18.77
N PRO A 179 57.34 9.46 18.18
CA PRO A 179 58.55 9.73 18.96
C PRO A 179 58.32 10.81 20.02
N ALA A 180 58.74 10.55 21.26
CA ALA A 180 58.51 11.45 22.39
C ALA A 180 59.21 12.82 22.25
N ASP A 181 60.23 12.90 21.39
CA ASP A 181 60.97 14.13 21.07
C ASP A 181 60.52 14.77 19.73
N ALA A 182 59.40 14.32 19.15
CA ALA A 182 58.91 14.86 17.90
C ALA A 182 58.51 16.35 18.04
N ALA A 183 58.97 17.18 17.10
CA ALA A 183 58.70 18.61 17.11
C ALA A 183 57.25 18.90 16.73
N ALA A 184 56.62 19.85 17.43
CA ALA A 184 55.28 20.31 17.11
C ALA A 184 55.23 21.00 15.74
N GLY A 185 54.11 20.82 15.03
CA GLY A 185 53.86 21.42 13.71
C GLY A 185 53.33 20.41 12.70
N ASN A 186 53.01 20.90 11.50
CA ASN A 186 52.53 20.07 10.40
C ASN A 186 53.68 19.22 9.83
N THR A 187 53.42 17.95 9.62
CA THR A 187 54.35 16.96 9.10
C THR A 187 53.62 15.94 8.23
N THR A 188 54.37 15.01 7.65
CA THR A 188 53.82 13.94 6.82
C THR A 188 54.24 12.57 7.34
N LEU A 189 53.29 11.67 7.52
CA LEU A 189 53.57 10.25 7.71
C LEU A 189 53.69 9.60 6.33
N GLN A 190 54.84 9.04 6.00
CA GLN A 190 55.10 8.31 4.76
C GLN A 190 55.45 6.87 5.04
N ALA A 191 54.80 5.93 4.36
CA ALA A 191 55.06 4.50 4.51
C ALA A 191 55.01 3.79 3.16
N THR A 192 55.82 2.74 2.99
CA THR A 192 55.75 1.89 1.79
C THR A 192 55.27 0.50 2.18
N LEU A 193 54.07 0.13 1.75
CA LEU A 193 53.45 -1.16 2.06
C LEU A 193 53.32 -1.95 0.76
N ASN A 194 53.93 -3.13 0.70
CA ASN A 194 53.96 -4.00 -0.48
C ASN A 194 54.34 -3.26 -1.77
N GLY A 195 55.35 -2.38 -1.70
CA GLY A 195 55.82 -1.58 -2.83
C GLY A 195 54.94 -0.40 -3.24
N ARG A 196 53.82 -0.16 -2.53
CA ARG A 196 52.95 1.03 -2.74
C ARG A 196 53.28 2.11 -1.71
N PRO A 197 53.59 3.35 -2.13
CA PRO A 197 53.81 4.46 -1.23
C PRO A 197 52.47 5.03 -0.73
N TRP A 198 52.41 5.37 0.55
CA TRP A 198 51.28 6.00 1.22
C TRP A 198 51.77 7.24 1.95
N GLN A 199 50.98 8.31 1.91
CA GLN A 199 51.30 9.57 2.57
C GLN A 199 50.06 10.14 3.25
N PHE A 200 50.23 10.60 4.48
CA PHE A 200 49.20 11.26 5.29
C PHE A 200 49.75 12.57 5.85
N ASP A 201 48.99 13.64 5.71
CA ASP A 201 49.30 14.91 6.39
C ASP A 201 48.84 14.81 7.85
N VAL A 202 49.73 15.17 8.78
CA VAL A 202 49.50 15.04 10.23
C VAL A 202 50.02 16.29 10.94
N GLU A 203 49.26 16.81 11.90
CA GLU A 203 49.69 17.88 12.82
C GLU A 203 50.25 17.25 14.11
N LEU A 204 51.48 17.58 14.49
CA LEU A 204 52.03 17.21 15.79
C LEU A 204 51.80 18.33 16.81
N GLY A 205 51.13 18.02 17.91
CA GLY A 205 50.98 18.92 19.05
C GLY A 205 52.27 19.04 19.88
N GLY A 206 52.27 19.95 20.86
CA GLY A 206 53.37 20.08 21.83
C GLY A 206 53.45 18.88 22.78
N SER A 207 54.66 18.57 23.24
CA SER A 207 54.88 17.57 24.30
C SER A 207 54.20 18.00 25.60
N ALA A 208 53.59 17.05 26.32
CA ALA A 208 52.99 17.33 27.63
C ALA A 208 54.04 17.85 28.63
N ASN A 209 53.69 18.89 29.38
CA ASN A 209 54.54 19.42 30.45
C ASN A 209 54.41 18.51 31.69
N VAL A 210 55.52 17.87 32.08
CA VAL A 210 55.55 16.92 33.19
C VAL A 210 56.31 17.55 34.35
N ALA A 211 55.58 18.24 35.22
CA ALA A 211 56.17 18.94 36.36
C ALA A 211 56.59 17.99 37.50
N ASN A 212 55.89 16.86 37.68
CA ASN A 212 56.21 15.86 38.70
C ASN A 212 55.97 14.43 38.17
N PRO A 213 56.94 13.85 37.43
CA PRO A 213 56.76 12.57 36.76
C PRO A 213 56.45 11.43 37.72
N ARG A 214 57.08 11.42 38.89
CA ARG A 214 56.90 10.36 39.88
C ARG A 214 55.50 10.35 40.47
N ALA A 215 54.94 11.52 40.79
CA ALA A 215 53.57 11.61 41.28
C ALA A 215 52.56 11.12 40.22
N ILE A 216 52.78 11.47 38.95
CA ILE A 216 51.94 11.05 37.82
C ILE A 216 51.99 9.52 37.64
N VAL A 217 53.18 8.93 37.60
CA VAL A 217 53.35 7.48 37.44
C VAL A 217 52.83 6.72 38.67
N ARG A 218 53.03 7.25 39.89
CA ARG A 218 52.49 6.67 41.12
C ARG A 218 50.96 6.61 41.10
N ALA A 219 50.32 7.74 40.78
CA ALA A 219 48.86 7.83 40.74
C ALA A 219 48.26 6.86 39.71
N ALA A 220 48.91 6.70 38.54
CA ALA A 220 48.48 5.74 37.53
C ALA A 220 48.60 4.28 38.01
N LEU A 221 49.70 3.92 38.67
CA LEU A 221 49.92 2.60 39.26
C LEU A 221 48.95 2.29 40.42
N GLU A 222 48.70 3.25 41.31
CA GLU A 222 47.77 3.09 42.44
C GLU A 222 46.32 2.94 41.96
N SER A 223 45.91 3.75 40.98
CA SER A 223 44.59 3.62 40.34
C SER A 223 44.43 2.23 39.72
N THR A 224 45.44 1.80 38.96
CA THR A 224 45.49 0.47 38.35
C THR A 224 45.33 -0.66 39.37
N ALA A 225 46.03 -0.57 40.51
CA ALA A 225 45.99 -1.58 41.55
C ALA A 225 44.60 -1.69 42.20
N ALA A 226 43.97 -0.54 42.47
CA ALA A 226 42.62 -0.47 43.02
C ALA A 226 41.58 -1.04 42.05
N ASP A 227 41.74 -0.73 40.77
CA ASP A 227 40.85 -1.18 39.72
C ASP A 227 40.93 -2.71 39.52
N LEU A 228 42.14 -3.32 39.54
CA LEU A 228 42.31 -4.78 39.42
C LEU A 228 41.67 -5.53 40.60
N ALA A 229 41.70 -4.92 41.80
CA ALA A 229 41.07 -5.48 42.98
C ALA A 229 39.54 -5.46 42.88
N GLN A 230 38.97 -4.42 42.27
CA GLN A 230 37.52 -4.29 42.07
C GLN A 230 37.00 -5.30 41.04
N LEU A 231 37.72 -5.50 39.92
CA LEU A 231 37.35 -6.49 38.89
C LEU A 231 37.32 -7.93 39.44
N GLU A 232 38.28 -8.30 40.29
CA GLU A 232 38.28 -9.61 40.95
C GLU A 232 37.08 -9.75 41.92
N ALA A 233 36.65 -8.66 42.56
CA ALA A 233 35.53 -8.67 43.49
C ALA A 233 34.16 -8.78 42.81
N ASP A 234 33.98 -8.07 41.69
CA ASP A 234 32.69 -7.98 40.99
C ASP A 234 32.46 -9.19 40.07
N ASP A 235 33.48 -9.64 39.35
CA ASP A 235 33.34 -10.66 38.29
C ASP A 235 34.14 -11.94 38.54
N GLY A 236 34.98 -11.98 39.57
CA GLY A 236 35.88 -13.12 39.84
C GLY A 236 35.15 -14.45 40.07
N ALA A 237 33.89 -14.42 40.48
CA ALA A 237 33.06 -15.63 40.62
C ALA A 237 32.67 -16.27 39.28
N GLY A 238 32.69 -15.51 38.18
CA GLY A 238 32.38 -15.98 36.82
C GLY A 238 33.61 -16.37 36.00
N MET A 239 34.82 -16.14 36.52
CA MET A 239 36.09 -16.42 35.82
C MET A 239 36.55 -17.86 36.04
N SER A 240 37.19 -18.44 35.02
CA SER A 240 37.88 -19.72 35.14
C SER A 240 39.13 -19.61 36.01
N ALA A 241 39.63 -20.74 36.51
CA ALA A 241 40.80 -20.77 37.37
C ALA A 241 42.07 -20.19 36.71
N ALA A 242 42.22 -20.35 35.38
CA ALA A 242 43.34 -19.80 34.64
C ALA A 242 43.26 -18.27 34.50
N GLU A 243 42.04 -17.73 34.33
CA GLU A 243 41.79 -16.29 34.25
C GLU A 243 42.02 -15.60 35.59
N LEU A 244 41.57 -16.24 36.68
CA LEU A 244 41.77 -15.73 38.04
C LEU A 244 43.27 -15.72 38.41
N GLU A 245 44.03 -16.73 37.98
CA GLU A 245 45.48 -16.79 38.19
C GLU A 245 46.20 -15.71 37.39
N ALA A 246 45.82 -15.48 36.13
CA ALA A 246 46.36 -14.40 35.31
C ALA A 246 46.06 -13.01 35.90
N LEU A 247 44.83 -12.79 36.40
CA LEU A 247 44.43 -11.54 37.05
C LEU A 247 45.27 -11.26 38.30
N ARG A 248 45.51 -12.28 39.13
CA ARG A 248 46.34 -12.17 40.34
C ARG A 248 47.81 -11.92 40.02
N ALA A 249 48.35 -12.57 38.98
CA ALA A 249 49.71 -12.31 38.50
C ALA A 249 49.88 -10.83 38.08
N ARG A 250 48.87 -10.23 37.43
CA ARG A 250 48.90 -8.80 37.07
C ARG A 250 48.82 -7.87 38.27
N ARG A 251 48.07 -8.23 39.31
CA ARG A 251 48.07 -7.46 40.58
C ARG A 251 49.46 -7.47 41.24
N ALA A 252 50.16 -8.59 41.18
CA ALA A 252 51.52 -8.70 41.68
C ALA A 252 52.49 -7.82 40.86
N ASP A 253 52.41 -7.84 39.52
CA ASP A 253 53.25 -6.99 38.65
C ASP A 253 53.12 -5.48 38.97
N VAL A 254 51.89 -5.03 39.26
CA VAL A 254 51.61 -3.62 39.60
C VAL A 254 52.15 -3.26 40.98
N ALA A 255 52.05 -4.16 41.97
CA ALA A 255 52.61 -3.96 43.30
C ALA A 255 54.16 -3.91 43.27
N ASP A 256 54.78 -4.78 42.47
CA ASP A 256 56.23 -4.77 42.24
C ASP A 256 56.68 -3.45 41.59
N SER A 257 55.87 -2.91 40.68
CA SER A 257 56.18 -1.66 39.99
C SER A 257 55.97 -0.41 40.86
N LEU A 258 55.02 -0.44 41.80
CA LEU A 258 54.91 0.58 42.86
C LEU A 258 56.17 0.60 43.73
N SER A 259 56.74 -0.57 44.03
CA SER A 259 57.99 -0.68 44.79
C SER A 259 59.20 -0.19 43.99
N LEU A 260 59.25 -0.53 42.69
CA LEU A 260 60.32 -0.10 41.78
C LEU A 260 60.29 1.41 41.51
N LEU A 261 59.11 2.02 41.57
CA LEU A 261 58.93 3.46 41.43
C LEU A 261 59.70 4.25 42.48
N GLU A 262 59.91 3.73 43.69
CA GLU A 262 60.62 4.45 44.76
C GLU A 262 62.14 4.61 44.47
N THR A 263 62.70 3.71 43.66
CA THR A 263 64.15 3.65 43.38
C THR A 263 64.54 4.12 41.98
N THR A 264 63.57 4.39 41.11
CA THR A 264 63.80 4.82 39.71
C THR A 264 64.02 6.33 39.61
N ASP A 265 64.91 6.81 38.75
CA ASP A 265 65.20 8.24 38.56
C ASP A 265 64.07 9.03 37.87
N ASP A 266 63.88 10.30 38.25
CA ASP A 266 62.82 11.17 37.73
C ASP A 266 62.96 11.50 36.23
N SER A 267 64.18 11.45 35.67
CA SER A 267 64.42 11.65 34.24
C SER A 267 63.84 10.51 33.39
N VAL A 268 63.92 9.28 33.89
CA VAL A 268 63.31 8.08 33.29
C VAL A 268 61.79 8.14 33.44
N LEU A 269 61.31 8.52 34.62
CA LEU A 269 59.87 8.68 34.89
C LEU A 269 59.25 9.83 34.07
N GLY A 270 60.05 10.81 33.64
CA GLY A 270 59.64 11.87 32.72
C GLY A 270 59.05 11.33 31.42
N ALA A 271 59.77 10.43 30.76
CA ALA A 271 59.31 9.80 29.52
C ALA A 271 58.08 8.91 29.75
N VAL A 272 58.02 8.21 30.89
CA VAL A 272 56.86 7.38 31.26
C VAL A 272 55.63 8.24 31.50
N ALA A 273 55.75 9.30 32.30
CA ALA A 273 54.65 10.22 32.58
C ALA A 273 54.14 10.94 31.32
N GLN A 274 55.05 11.31 30.40
CA GLN A 274 54.67 11.87 29.10
C GLN A 274 53.83 10.88 28.28
N ARG A 275 54.24 9.61 28.21
CA ARG A 275 53.46 8.54 27.55
C ARG A 275 52.10 8.32 28.21
N LEU A 276 52.05 8.35 29.55
CA LEU A 276 50.80 8.20 30.27
C LEU A 276 49.83 9.36 29.99
N ILE A 277 50.30 10.60 29.96
CA ILE A 277 49.47 11.76 29.63
C ILE A 277 49.05 11.75 28.15
N ALA A 278 49.99 11.48 27.24
CA ALA A 278 49.76 11.48 25.78
C ALA A 278 48.72 10.44 25.34
N ASN A 279 48.58 9.35 26.07
CA ASN A 279 47.61 8.28 25.79
C ASN A 279 46.41 8.29 26.77
N GLY A 280 46.29 9.32 27.61
CA GLY A 280 45.13 9.52 28.50
C GLY A 280 45.11 8.67 29.78
N TYR A 281 46.21 7.98 30.12
CA TYR A 281 46.37 7.20 31.35
C TYR A 281 46.67 8.06 32.59
N ALA A 282 46.91 9.37 32.42
CA ALA A 282 47.00 10.35 33.49
C ALA A 282 46.53 11.73 33.00
N GLN A 283 45.97 12.56 33.89
CA GLN A 283 45.57 13.92 33.50
C GLN A 283 46.76 14.90 33.55
N GLY A 284 46.80 15.81 32.57
CA GLY A 284 47.50 17.09 32.69
C GLY A 284 46.51 18.18 33.16
N ASP A 285 47.04 19.27 33.72
CA ASP A 285 46.25 20.43 34.18
C ASP A 285 45.53 21.16 33.03
N THR A 286 44.41 20.65 32.53
CA THR A 286 43.32 21.46 31.94
C THR A 286 42.03 20.64 31.80
N ALA A 287 41.00 21.06 32.52
CA ALA A 287 39.62 20.60 32.38
C ALA A 287 38.85 21.45 31.37
N THR A 288 37.93 20.86 30.61
CA THR A 288 36.62 21.47 30.32
C THR A 288 35.60 20.44 29.82
N ALA A 289 34.45 20.44 30.47
CA ALA A 289 33.18 19.89 29.98
C ALA A 289 32.40 20.99 29.24
N THR A 290 31.49 20.63 28.30
CA THR A 290 30.09 21.15 28.25
C THR A 290 29.22 20.52 27.15
N ALA A 291 27.94 20.30 27.51
CA ALA A 291 26.64 20.38 26.78
C ALA A 291 26.62 20.32 25.23
N GLY A 292 25.70 19.64 24.55
CA GLY A 292 24.26 19.42 24.79
C GLY A 292 23.45 20.23 23.75
N LEU A 293 22.66 19.57 22.90
CA LEU A 293 21.55 20.18 22.13
C LEU A 293 20.71 19.10 21.43
N SER A 294 19.39 19.20 21.61
CA SER A 294 18.31 18.44 20.97
C SER A 294 17.53 19.34 20.00
N ALA A 295 17.13 18.81 18.83
CA ALA A 295 15.98 19.25 18.00
C ALA A 295 15.77 18.29 16.79
N ALA A 296 14.55 18.31 16.25
CA ALA A 296 13.88 17.31 15.39
C ALA A 296 14.56 16.93 14.05
N LYS A 297 14.31 15.69 13.61
CA LYS A 297 15.02 14.98 12.52
C LYS A 297 14.41 15.21 11.13
N ALA A 298 14.91 16.19 10.40
CA ALA A 298 15.11 16.04 8.95
C ALA A 298 16.49 15.40 8.73
N PHE A 299 16.63 14.51 7.74
CA PHE A 299 17.95 13.92 7.46
C PHE A 299 18.93 15.01 7.04
N SER A 300 19.97 15.17 7.85
CA SER A 300 21.11 16.00 7.54
C SER A 300 22.26 15.08 7.20
N ALA A 301 22.68 15.11 5.92
CA ALA A 301 23.86 14.38 5.48
C ALA A 301 25.09 14.72 6.35
N SER A 302 25.21 15.98 6.78
CA SER A 302 26.28 16.41 7.68
C SER A 302 26.14 15.86 9.11
N ALA A 303 24.93 15.79 9.67
CA ALA A 303 24.71 15.22 11.01
C ALA A 303 24.87 13.69 11.02
N CYS A 304 24.44 13.01 9.95
CA CYS A 304 24.67 11.58 9.77
C CYS A 304 26.16 11.28 9.56
N ALA A 305 26.87 12.05 8.71
CA ALA A 305 28.32 11.92 8.55
C ALA A 305 29.06 12.15 9.87
N SER A 306 28.66 13.16 10.65
CA SER A 306 29.21 13.40 11.99
C SER A 306 28.94 12.26 12.96
N ALA A 307 27.77 11.61 12.89
CA ALA A 307 27.45 10.45 13.73
C ALA A 307 28.28 9.21 13.34
N ILE A 308 28.47 8.99 12.02
CA ILE A 308 29.35 7.94 11.47
C ILE A 308 30.79 8.17 11.94
N ALA A 309 31.29 9.40 11.87
CA ALA A 309 32.62 9.79 12.34
C ALA A 309 32.80 9.60 13.86
N GLY A 310 31.74 9.86 14.65
CA GLY A 310 31.75 9.58 16.09
C GLY A 310 31.89 8.08 16.40
N ALA A 311 31.14 7.25 15.67
CA ALA A 311 31.19 5.80 15.82
C ALA A 311 32.50 5.17 15.28
N SER A 312 33.07 5.69 14.20
CA SER A 312 34.39 5.27 13.69
C SER A 312 35.51 5.63 14.67
N GLY A 313 35.46 6.82 15.29
CA GLY A 313 36.37 7.20 16.37
C GLY A 313 36.27 6.28 17.58
N GLY A 314 35.04 5.89 17.97
CA GLY A 314 34.80 4.88 19.01
C GLY A 314 35.38 3.50 18.67
N LEU A 315 35.22 3.07 17.40
CA LEU A 315 35.80 1.83 16.89
C LEU A 315 37.33 1.85 16.91
N ALA A 316 37.96 2.95 16.52
CA ALA A 316 39.42 3.07 16.50
C ALA A 316 40.01 2.90 17.91
N ARG A 317 39.33 3.45 18.92
CA ARG A 317 39.69 3.27 20.34
C ARG A 317 39.50 1.82 20.80
N LEU A 318 38.40 1.18 20.40
CA LEU A 318 38.15 -0.24 20.69
C LEU A 318 39.19 -1.16 20.03
N ALA A 319 39.60 -0.87 18.80
CA ALA A 319 40.62 -1.62 18.09
C ALA A 319 42.00 -1.47 18.77
N ALA A 320 42.35 -0.26 19.23
CA ALA A 320 43.55 -0.02 20.02
C ALA A 320 43.56 -0.85 21.31
N VAL A 321 42.40 -0.98 21.97
CA VAL A 321 42.22 -1.85 23.16
C VAL A 321 42.49 -3.32 22.84
N VAL A 322 41.93 -3.86 21.75
CA VAL A 322 42.16 -5.26 21.32
C VAL A 322 43.65 -5.51 21.04
N VAL A 323 44.32 -4.56 20.41
CA VAL A 323 45.75 -4.66 20.05
C VAL A 323 46.64 -4.62 21.28
N LEU A 324 46.35 -3.72 22.22
CA LEU A 324 47.07 -3.58 23.48
C LEU A 324 46.83 -4.78 24.42
N ALA A 325 45.65 -5.39 24.39
CA ALA A 325 45.30 -6.54 25.22
C ALA A 325 45.76 -7.90 24.64
N GLY A 326 45.82 -8.03 23.31
CA GLY A 326 45.90 -9.35 22.67
C GLY A 326 47.21 -9.71 21.94
N VAL A 327 48.00 -8.75 21.47
CA VAL A 327 49.06 -9.08 20.47
C VAL A 327 50.41 -8.39 20.69
N GLY A 328 50.50 -7.32 21.49
CA GLY A 328 51.71 -6.48 21.55
C GLY A 328 52.57 -6.53 22.83
N LEU A 329 52.10 -7.16 23.91
CA LEU A 329 52.79 -7.01 25.22
C LEU A 329 54.02 -7.91 25.39
N GLU A 330 54.22 -8.95 24.57
CA GLU A 330 55.43 -9.79 24.66
C GLU A 330 56.61 -9.26 23.83
N ALA A 331 56.37 -8.55 22.73
CA ALA A 331 57.43 -8.16 21.80
C ALA A 331 58.17 -6.85 22.18
N VAL A 332 57.59 -5.99 23.02
CA VAL A 332 58.18 -4.69 23.40
C VAL A 332 58.73 -4.70 24.83
N VAL A 333 58.40 -5.71 25.65
CA VAL A 333 58.63 -5.67 27.10
C VAL A 333 59.61 -6.76 27.55
N VAL A 334 60.85 -6.76 27.06
CA VAL A 334 61.97 -7.38 27.80
C VAL A 334 63.27 -6.60 27.60
N GLY A 335 63.28 -5.34 28.04
CA GLY A 335 64.52 -4.69 28.47
C GLY A 335 64.76 -4.98 29.95
N PRO A 336 65.98 -5.32 30.41
CA PRO A 336 66.27 -5.58 31.83
C PRO A 336 66.26 -4.31 32.70
N ASP A 337 65.97 -3.14 32.12
CA ASP A 337 66.03 -1.86 32.80
C ASP A 337 64.73 -1.55 33.59
N PRO A 338 64.82 -0.83 34.72
CA PRO A 338 63.68 -0.53 35.58
C PRO A 338 62.53 0.21 34.88
N ALA A 339 62.84 1.02 33.85
CA ALA A 339 61.86 1.77 33.09
C ALA A 339 60.91 0.84 32.33
N SER A 340 61.45 -0.17 31.66
CA SER A 340 60.70 -1.15 30.86
C SER A 340 59.79 -2.03 31.73
N ARG A 341 60.21 -2.35 32.96
CA ARG A 341 59.39 -3.10 33.93
C ARG A 341 58.23 -2.27 34.49
N ILE A 342 58.47 -0.99 34.82
CA ILE A 342 57.43 -0.06 35.27
C ILE A 342 56.43 0.23 34.14
N ILE A 343 56.92 0.49 32.92
CA ILE A 343 56.08 0.66 31.73
C ILE A 343 55.27 -0.62 31.45
N GLY A 344 55.91 -1.79 31.54
CA GLY A 344 55.27 -3.09 31.33
C GLY A 344 54.14 -3.40 32.31
N ALA A 345 54.31 -3.11 33.60
CA ALA A 345 53.26 -3.34 34.60
C ALA A 345 52.13 -2.29 34.55
N VAL A 346 52.43 -1.03 34.23
CA VAL A 346 51.40 -0.01 34.00
C VAL A 346 50.61 -0.29 32.72
N LEU A 347 51.27 -0.74 31.65
CA LEU A 347 50.58 -1.08 30.40
C LEU A 347 49.87 -2.43 30.44
N ALA A 348 50.39 -3.44 31.17
CA ALA A 348 49.75 -4.75 31.29
C ALA A 348 48.67 -4.80 32.39
N GLY A 349 48.91 -4.19 33.55
CA GLY A 349 47.95 -4.11 34.66
C GLY A 349 46.99 -2.94 34.51
N GLY A 350 47.52 -1.76 34.17
CA GLY A 350 46.73 -0.54 33.98
C GLY A 350 45.99 -0.55 32.65
N GLY A 351 46.58 -1.16 31.62
CA GLY A 351 45.86 -1.53 30.40
C GLY A 351 44.62 -2.34 30.74
N PHE A 352 44.73 -3.48 31.42
CA PHE A 352 43.58 -4.38 31.62
C PHE A 352 42.37 -3.74 32.33
N VAL A 353 42.59 -2.86 33.32
CA VAL A 353 41.45 -2.26 34.05
C VAL A 353 41.08 -0.86 33.62
N TYR A 354 41.99 -0.09 33.04
CA TYR A 354 41.59 1.03 32.21
C TYR A 354 40.79 0.55 30.99
N ILE A 355 41.07 -0.64 30.44
CA ILE A 355 40.31 -1.30 29.35
C ILE A 355 38.91 -1.71 29.81
N TRP A 356 38.74 -2.10 31.07
CA TRP A 356 37.44 -2.44 31.63
C TRP A 356 36.64 -1.19 32.06
N LYS A 357 37.30 -0.17 32.64
CA LYS A 357 36.65 1.09 33.05
C LYS A 357 36.41 2.05 31.87
N GLN A 358 37.25 2.02 30.84
CA GLN A 358 36.98 2.62 29.52
C GLN A 358 36.00 1.77 28.69
N ALA A 359 35.49 0.63 29.18
CA ALA A 359 34.24 0.09 28.65
C ALA A 359 33.04 0.99 29.00
N ASP A 360 33.21 2.04 29.81
CA ASP A 360 32.32 3.21 29.89
C ASP A 360 32.48 4.16 28.66
N GLN A 361 33.53 4.01 27.82
CA GLN A 361 33.54 4.43 26.40
C GLN A 361 32.76 3.50 25.48
N GLY A 362 32.08 2.50 26.04
CA GLY A 362 30.76 2.13 25.55
C GLY A 362 29.97 3.38 25.19
N SER A 363 30.03 4.47 25.95
CA SER A 363 29.37 5.73 25.61
C SER A 363 29.82 6.38 24.29
N ALA A 364 31.09 6.44 23.88
CA ALA A 364 31.44 7.13 22.63
C ALA A 364 30.98 6.34 21.39
N LEU A 365 31.20 5.02 21.41
CA LEU A 365 30.70 4.12 20.38
C LEU A 365 29.18 4.01 20.44
N GLN A 366 28.56 3.80 21.61
CA GLN A 366 27.10 3.76 21.78
C GLN A 366 26.43 5.11 21.50
N ASN A 367 27.04 6.25 21.82
CA ASN A 367 26.55 7.58 21.47
C ASN A 367 26.69 7.80 19.97
N GLY A 368 27.78 7.35 19.34
CA GLY A 368 27.93 7.34 17.89
C GLY A 368 26.88 6.47 17.21
N LEU A 369 26.67 5.24 17.69
CA LEU A 369 25.68 4.30 17.17
C LEU A 369 24.23 4.77 17.44
N SER A 370 23.97 5.33 18.62
CA SER A 370 22.71 5.99 18.98
C SER A 370 22.47 7.23 18.12
N ALA A 371 23.52 8.02 17.85
CA ALA A 371 23.46 9.15 16.93
C ALA A 371 23.31 8.71 15.46
N ILE A 372 23.79 7.54 15.06
CA ILE A 372 23.51 6.96 13.72
C ILE A 372 22.03 6.58 13.64
N ARG A 373 21.50 5.87 14.64
CA ARG A 373 20.04 5.59 14.75
C ARG A 373 19.24 6.89 14.78
N GLY A 374 19.79 7.90 15.43
CA GLY A 374 19.36 9.30 15.47
C GLY A 374 19.26 9.92 14.07
N ASN A 375 20.40 10.18 13.45
CA ASN A 375 20.56 11.19 12.42
C ASN A 375 20.62 10.60 11.02
N CYS A 376 20.86 9.29 10.88
CA CYS A 376 20.99 8.63 9.58
C CYS A 376 19.70 7.97 9.10
N ARG A 377 18.69 7.83 9.97
CA ARG A 377 17.41 7.24 9.61
C ARG A 377 16.44 8.28 9.07
N VAL A 378 15.77 7.93 7.99
CA VAL A 378 14.64 8.68 7.41
C VAL A 378 13.41 7.82 7.42
N GLU A 379 12.26 8.48 7.41
CA GLU A 379 11.00 7.83 7.12
C GLU A 379 11.02 7.28 5.69
N PHE A 380 10.89 5.96 5.61
CA PHE A 380 10.80 5.23 4.36
C PHE A 380 9.35 5.07 3.92
N SER A 381 8.47 4.74 4.87
CA SER A 381 7.03 4.65 4.64
C SER A 381 6.27 5.21 5.84
N PHE A 382 5.08 5.72 5.55
CA PHE A 382 4.11 6.18 6.52
C PHE A 382 2.83 5.39 6.28
N THR A 383 2.38 4.65 7.29
CA THR A 383 1.26 3.72 7.17
C THR A 383 0.25 3.99 8.27
N LEU A 384 -1.03 3.97 7.91
CA LEU A 384 -2.12 4.00 8.88
C LEU A 384 -2.49 2.57 9.25
N PHE A 385 -2.22 2.19 10.49
CA PHE A 385 -2.68 0.92 11.03
C PHE A 385 -4.04 1.11 11.65
N PRO A 386 -5.04 0.34 11.28
CA PRO A 386 -6.35 0.59 11.84
C PRO A 386 -6.45 0.17 13.30
N ALA A 387 -7.23 0.91 14.07
CA ALA A 387 -7.36 0.75 15.51
C ALA A 387 -8.83 0.60 15.90
N SER A 388 -9.08 -0.07 17.02
CA SER A 388 -10.41 -0.09 17.62
C SER A 388 -10.80 1.33 18.03
N ALA A 389 -12.07 1.67 17.82
CA ALA A 389 -12.65 2.87 18.42
C ALA A 389 -12.47 2.80 19.95
N PRO A 390 -12.30 3.95 20.63
CA PRO A 390 -12.13 3.97 22.08
C PRO A 390 -13.36 3.48 22.88
N ASP A 391 -14.51 3.27 22.23
CA ASP A 391 -15.73 2.73 22.85
C ASP A 391 -15.86 1.20 22.72
N ASN A 392 -16.39 0.58 23.77
CA ASN A 392 -16.45 -0.88 24.00
C ASN A 392 -17.56 -1.60 23.21
N ASP A 393 -17.84 -1.22 21.96
CA ASP A 393 -18.84 -1.89 21.13
C ASP A 393 -18.19 -2.97 20.23
N ASP A 394 -18.55 -4.23 20.46
CA ASP A 394 -17.98 -5.38 19.77
C ASP A 394 -18.38 -5.44 18.27
N ASP A 395 -19.51 -4.82 17.90
CA ASP A 395 -19.97 -4.74 16.50
C ASP A 395 -19.17 -3.68 15.71
N ALA A 396 -18.92 -2.51 16.31
CA ALA A 396 -18.05 -1.48 15.74
C ALA A 396 -16.60 -2.00 15.58
N ARG A 397 -16.15 -2.82 16.53
CA ARG A 397 -14.84 -3.50 16.50
C ARG A 397 -14.74 -4.53 15.37
N ALA A 398 -15.80 -5.31 15.11
CA ALA A 398 -15.82 -6.31 14.03
C ALA A 398 -15.91 -5.68 12.63
N ALA A 399 -16.72 -4.62 12.47
CA ALA A 399 -16.84 -3.87 11.21
C ALA A 399 -15.54 -3.16 10.85
N ASN A 400 -14.90 -2.51 11.83
CA ASN A 400 -13.61 -1.88 11.64
C ASN A 400 -12.54 -2.94 11.28
N LEU A 401 -12.41 -4.06 12.01
CA LEU A 401 -11.46 -5.14 11.64
C LEU A 401 -11.67 -5.75 10.24
N MET A 402 -12.91 -5.85 9.74
CA MET A 402 -13.21 -6.34 8.39
C MET A 402 -12.83 -5.34 7.30
N ARG A 403 -13.13 -4.04 7.49
CA ARG A 403 -12.71 -2.93 6.60
C ARG A 403 -11.19 -2.82 6.51
N VAL A 404 -10.51 -3.22 7.57
CA VAL A 404 -9.07 -3.16 7.76
C VAL A 404 -8.34 -4.34 7.13
N LYS A 405 -8.93 -5.53 7.20
CA LYS A 405 -8.41 -6.72 6.48
C LYS A 405 -8.44 -6.53 4.96
N ALA A 406 -9.35 -5.73 4.43
CA ALA A 406 -9.35 -5.38 3.00
C ALA A 406 -8.12 -4.53 2.59
N LEU A 407 -7.48 -3.82 3.53
CA LEU A 407 -6.35 -2.90 3.27
C LEU A 407 -4.99 -3.57 3.10
N THR A 408 -4.85 -4.87 3.41
CA THR A 408 -3.54 -5.52 3.52
C THR A 408 -3.23 -6.54 2.41
N ALA A 409 -4.10 -6.72 1.41
CA ALA A 409 -4.01 -7.88 0.52
C ALA A 409 -3.37 -7.68 -0.87
N LYS A 410 -3.24 -6.46 -1.43
CA LYS A 410 -2.55 -6.23 -2.73
C LYS A 410 -2.41 -4.74 -3.06
N ALA A 411 -1.41 -4.42 -3.89
CA ALA A 411 -0.83 -3.10 -4.20
C ALA A 411 -1.74 -2.04 -4.90
N THR A 412 -3.04 -1.97 -4.55
CA THR A 412 -3.96 -0.88 -4.93
C THR A 412 -4.76 -0.48 -3.68
N GLN A 413 -4.14 0.37 -2.85
CA GLN A 413 -4.56 0.80 -1.51
C GLN A 413 -5.62 1.93 -1.55
N LYS A 414 -6.92 1.62 -1.59
CA LYS A 414 -7.97 2.62 -1.32
C LYS A 414 -8.59 2.40 0.06
N LEU A 415 -8.67 3.45 0.87
CA LEU A 415 -9.37 3.47 2.16
C LEU A 415 -10.89 3.58 1.94
N ALA A 416 -11.70 2.71 2.54
CA ALA A 416 -13.15 2.81 2.44
C ALA A 416 -13.74 3.53 3.66
N PHE A 417 -14.61 4.51 3.43
CA PHE A 417 -15.34 5.26 4.44
C PHE A 417 -16.84 5.13 4.19
N GLU A 418 -17.63 5.15 5.25
CA GLU A 418 -19.08 5.36 5.16
C GLU A 418 -19.40 6.82 5.45
N ASN A 419 -20.48 7.31 4.84
CA ASN A 419 -20.89 8.70 4.93
C ASN A 419 -21.09 9.15 6.39
N GLY A 420 -20.24 10.06 6.89
CA GLY A 420 -20.33 10.60 8.25
C GLY A 420 -19.82 9.67 9.35
N GLU A 421 -19.33 8.47 9.02
CA GLU A 421 -18.86 7.49 10.00
C GLU A 421 -17.34 7.60 10.21
N PRO A 422 -16.88 7.83 11.45
CA PRO A 422 -15.46 8.00 11.73
C PRO A 422 -14.70 6.67 11.77
N LEU A 423 -13.49 6.67 11.22
CA LEU A 423 -12.51 5.59 11.37
C LEU A 423 -11.32 6.03 12.22
N TYR A 424 -10.76 5.08 12.96
CA TYR A 424 -9.63 5.30 13.86
C TYR A 424 -8.39 4.55 13.35
N PHE A 425 -7.27 5.27 13.31
CA PHE A 425 -5.99 4.75 12.86
C PHE A 425 -4.88 5.08 13.85
N ARG A 426 -3.97 4.14 14.08
CA ARG A 426 -2.65 4.37 14.65
C ARG A 426 -1.68 4.66 13.51
N PRO A 427 -1.19 5.91 13.37
CA PRO A 427 -0.20 6.25 12.37
C PRO A 427 1.18 5.73 12.79
N GLN A 428 1.87 5.05 11.89
CA GLN A 428 3.22 4.54 12.11
C GLN A 428 4.15 4.94 10.96
N SER A 429 5.37 5.32 11.33
CA SER A 429 6.47 5.57 10.41
C SER A 429 7.45 4.40 10.46
N LEU A 430 7.84 3.89 9.30
CA LEU A 430 8.95 2.95 9.19
C LEU A 430 10.22 3.75 8.89
N LEU A 431 11.16 3.73 9.83
CA LEU A 431 12.43 4.41 9.71
C LEU A 431 13.51 3.44 9.24
N ARG A 432 14.31 3.86 8.25
CA ARG A 432 15.49 3.13 7.80
C ARG A 432 16.65 4.07 7.48
N ILE A 433 17.87 3.54 7.42
CA ILE A 433 19.05 4.33 7.04
C ILE A 433 18.88 4.88 5.62
N HIS A 434 19.13 6.18 5.45
CA HIS A 434 19.07 6.85 4.16
C HIS A 434 19.98 6.15 3.14
N GLU A 435 19.48 5.94 1.92
CA GLU A 435 20.10 5.08 0.91
C GLU A 435 21.54 5.52 0.56
N SER A 436 21.78 6.84 0.52
CA SER A 436 23.11 7.40 0.26
C SER A 436 24.16 7.10 1.33
N GLN A 437 23.75 6.73 2.55
CA GLN A 437 24.64 6.43 3.68
C GLN A 437 24.62 4.95 4.07
N LEU A 438 23.74 4.16 3.45
CA LEU A 438 23.53 2.75 3.79
C LEU A 438 24.79 1.91 3.61
N ALA A 439 25.54 2.12 2.52
CA ALA A 439 26.80 1.41 2.27
C ALA A 439 27.87 1.75 3.32
N THR A 440 27.99 3.03 3.67
CA THR A 440 28.94 3.53 4.68
C THR A 440 28.64 2.98 6.07
N VAL A 441 27.36 3.00 6.50
CA VAL A 441 26.96 2.46 7.81
C VAL A 441 27.15 0.94 7.86
N ARG A 442 26.86 0.20 6.77
CA ARG A 442 27.12 -1.24 6.69
C ARG A 442 28.61 -1.58 6.79
N SER A 443 29.47 -0.81 6.11
CA SER A 443 30.92 -0.98 6.21
C SER A 443 31.41 -0.77 7.65
N LEU A 444 30.98 0.32 8.29
CA LEU A 444 31.30 0.61 9.68
C LEU A 444 30.82 -0.50 10.63
N PHE A 445 29.59 -1.00 10.43
CA PHE A 445 29.03 -2.11 11.21
C PHE A 445 29.89 -3.38 11.12
N ASN A 446 30.30 -3.76 9.91
CA ASN A 446 31.15 -4.94 9.69
C ASN A 446 32.52 -4.79 10.39
N ARG A 447 33.09 -3.58 10.39
CA ARG A 447 34.33 -3.27 11.10
C ARG A 447 34.16 -3.33 12.62
N ILE A 448 33.03 -2.84 13.15
CA ILE A 448 32.70 -2.93 14.58
C ILE A 448 32.52 -4.39 15.00
N SER A 449 31.71 -5.15 14.28
CA SER A 449 31.42 -6.56 14.54
C SER A 449 32.69 -7.42 14.52
N SER A 450 33.55 -7.25 13.50
CA SER A 450 34.82 -7.98 13.40
C SER A 450 35.85 -7.61 14.47
N THR A 451 35.82 -6.39 15.00
CA THR A 451 36.67 -5.95 16.11
C THR A 451 36.17 -6.52 17.44
N ILE A 452 34.86 -6.49 17.67
CA ILE A 452 34.20 -7.04 18.86
C ILE A 452 34.36 -8.56 18.94
N ALA A 453 34.27 -9.28 17.82
CA ALA A 453 34.43 -10.73 17.77
C ALA A 453 35.80 -11.23 18.27
N LYS A 454 36.79 -10.34 18.40
CA LYS A 454 38.13 -10.64 18.93
C LYS A 454 38.25 -10.39 20.43
N LEU A 455 37.23 -9.79 21.04
CA LEU A 455 37.20 -9.61 22.48
C LEU A 455 36.73 -10.92 23.14
N PRO A 456 37.42 -11.38 24.19
CA PRO A 456 37.02 -12.60 24.89
C PRO A 456 35.66 -12.49 25.59
N LEU A 457 35.18 -11.28 25.90
CA LEU A 457 33.83 -10.99 26.39
C LEU A 457 33.21 -9.78 25.67
N VAL A 458 32.00 -9.95 25.14
CA VAL A 458 31.22 -8.87 24.50
C VAL A 458 30.13 -8.37 25.46
N PRO A 459 30.07 -7.07 25.80
CA PRO A 459 29.00 -6.53 26.64
C PRO A 459 27.62 -6.66 25.97
N ALA A 460 26.64 -7.21 26.67
CA ALA A 460 25.24 -7.35 26.21
C ALA A 460 24.57 -6.06 25.66
N PRO A 461 24.78 -4.83 26.22
CA PRO A 461 24.18 -3.62 25.63
C PRO A 461 24.75 -3.27 24.25
N LEU A 462 25.97 -3.69 23.93
CA LEU A 462 26.60 -3.41 22.64
C LEU A 462 26.05 -4.31 21.53
N SER A 463 25.79 -5.58 21.83
CA SER A 463 25.16 -6.51 20.87
C SER A 463 23.74 -6.07 20.50
N ALA A 464 22.94 -5.64 21.48
CA ALA A 464 21.57 -5.14 21.24
C ALA A 464 21.54 -3.86 20.39
N VAL A 465 22.50 -2.93 20.59
CA VAL A 465 22.58 -1.71 19.78
C VAL A 465 22.98 -2.02 18.33
N LEU A 466 23.88 -2.98 18.13
CA LEU A 466 24.35 -3.45 16.83
C LEU A 466 23.23 -4.11 16.01
N GLU A 467 22.49 -5.05 16.61
CA GLU A 467 21.31 -5.65 15.97
C GLU A 467 20.27 -4.59 15.58
N GLY A 468 20.14 -3.55 16.40
CA GLY A 468 19.24 -2.43 16.18
C GLY A 468 19.64 -1.45 15.06
N LEU A 469 20.83 -1.50 14.48
CA LEU A 469 21.30 -0.51 13.47
C LEU A 469 20.87 -0.84 12.05
N LEU A 470 20.88 -2.12 11.69
CA LEU A 470 20.54 -2.60 10.34
C LEU A 470 19.08 -3.03 10.20
N THR A 471 18.36 -3.14 11.31
CA THR A 471 16.94 -3.44 11.35
C THR A 471 16.11 -2.19 11.08
N GLU A 472 15.02 -2.34 10.33
CA GLU A 472 14.03 -1.28 10.16
C GLU A 472 13.34 -1.03 11.51
N GLU A 473 13.06 0.23 11.82
CA GLU A 473 12.43 0.63 13.09
C GLU A 473 11.06 1.21 12.83
N THR A 474 10.05 0.57 13.41
CA THR A 474 8.68 1.11 13.42
C THR A 474 8.53 2.08 14.57
N GLN A 475 8.08 3.29 14.28
CA GLN A 475 7.82 4.33 15.27
C GLN A 475 6.36 4.77 15.19
N ASP A 476 5.68 4.81 16.34
CA ASP A 476 4.35 5.41 16.44
C ASP A 476 4.43 6.93 16.29
N VAL A 477 3.52 7.50 15.51
CA VAL A 477 3.45 8.95 15.25
C VAL A 477 2.37 9.56 16.15
N PRO A 478 2.65 10.65 16.88
CA PRO A 478 1.63 11.33 17.66
C PRO A 478 0.53 11.90 16.74
N ALA A 479 -0.72 11.45 16.92
CA ALA A 479 -1.85 11.86 16.10
C ALA A 479 -2.09 13.38 16.11
N GLY A 480 -1.80 14.05 17.24
CA GLY A 480 -1.93 15.51 17.37
C GLY A 480 -0.99 16.34 16.48
N SER A 481 -0.02 15.71 15.81
CA SER A 481 0.87 16.37 14.84
C SER A 481 0.42 16.23 13.38
N ILE A 482 -0.67 15.51 13.13
CA ILE A 482 -1.17 15.18 11.80
C ILE A 482 -2.34 16.09 11.44
N GLY A 483 -2.17 16.89 10.40
CA GLY A 483 -3.24 17.65 9.76
C GLY A 483 -3.75 16.96 8.50
N ILE A 484 -4.98 17.25 8.11
CA ILE A 484 -5.54 16.83 6.81
C ILE A 484 -5.35 17.98 5.82
N GLY A 485 -4.72 17.69 4.69
CA GLY A 485 -4.46 18.62 3.59
C GLY A 485 -5.51 18.53 2.48
N SER A 486 -5.10 18.69 1.22
CA SER A 486 -6.00 18.76 0.07
C SER A 486 -6.80 17.48 -0.12
N ILE A 487 -8.08 17.64 -0.48
CA ILE A 487 -9.00 16.57 -0.90
C ILE A 487 -9.28 16.79 -2.39
N SER A 488 -9.20 15.73 -3.20
CA SER A 488 -9.34 15.84 -4.66
C SER A 488 -10.77 15.98 -5.16
N SER A 489 -11.78 15.76 -4.31
CA SER A 489 -13.21 15.89 -4.63
C SER A 489 -13.86 16.99 -3.81
N GLY A 490 -14.53 17.94 -4.48
CA GLY A 490 -15.36 18.97 -3.83
C GLY A 490 -16.69 18.45 -3.28
N ASP A 491 -17.06 17.21 -3.61
CA ASP A 491 -18.26 16.54 -3.12
C ASP A 491 -18.03 15.88 -1.75
N VAL A 492 -16.80 15.96 -1.20
CA VAL A 492 -16.43 15.36 0.09
C VAL A 492 -16.01 16.47 1.06
N ALA A 493 -16.71 16.57 2.19
CA ALA A 493 -16.36 17.39 3.33
C ALA A 493 -15.59 16.57 4.38
N VAL A 494 -14.73 17.24 5.15
CA VAL A 494 -13.96 16.63 6.25
C VAL A 494 -14.46 17.14 7.59
N GLY A 495 -14.82 16.20 8.47
CA GLY A 495 -15.22 16.43 9.86
C GLY A 495 -14.16 16.03 10.89
N GLY A 496 -12.88 16.02 10.50
CA GLY A 496 -11.79 15.50 11.32
C GLY A 496 -11.18 16.53 12.27
N GLU A 497 -11.59 16.52 13.55
CA GLU A 497 -10.73 16.99 14.63
C GLU A 497 -9.68 15.91 14.94
N ALA A 498 -8.40 16.25 14.79
CA ALA A 498 -7.33 15.51 15.46
C ALA A 498 -7.40 15.81 16.97
N SER A 499 -8.32 15.16 17.69
CA SER A 499 -8.37 15.27 19.14
C SER A 499 -7.19 14.51 19.75
N ALA A 500 -6.16 15.27 20.12
CA ALA A 500 -5.00 14.78 20.85
C ALA A 500 -5.39 14.43 22.29
N ALA A 501 -5.95 13.24 22.48
CA ALA A 501 -5.95 12.55 23.76
C ALA A 501 -5.50 11.09 23.54
N GLY A 502 -4.23 10.90 23.17
CA GLY A 502 -3.59 9.60 23.00
C GLY A 502 -2.90 9.40 21.65
N GLU A 503 -2.96 8.17 21.13
CA GLU A 503 -2.18 7.69 19.97
C GLU A 503 -2.97 7.57 18.66
N LEU A 504 -4.27 7.88 18.64
CA LEU A 504 -5.15 7.55 17.51
C LEU A 504 -5.57 8.78 16.69
N LEU A 505 -5.53 8.63 15.36
CA LEU A 505 -6.04 9.55 14.35
C LEU A 505 -7.48 9.19 14.02
N ARG A 506 -8.41 10.13 14.20
CA ARG A 506 -9.82 10.02 13.80
C ARG A 506 -10.02 10.68 12.44
N LEU A 507 -10.48 9.92 11.45
CA LEU A 507 -10.81 10.42 10.11
C LEU A 507 -12.29 10.21 9.85
N GLU A 508 -12.99 11.28 9.48
CA GLU A 508 -14.41 11.27 9.14
C GLU A 508 -14.61 12.08 7.86
N PHE A 509 -15.28 11.47 6.89
CA PHE A 509 -15.60 12.07 5.61
C PHE A 509 -17.10 11.99 5.40
N SER A 510 -17.68 13.07 4.91
CA SER A 510 -19.10 13.15 4.59
C SER A 510 -19.31 13.75 3.21
N ALA A 511 -20.40 13.38 2.56
CA ALA A 511 -20.77 13.93 1.27
C ALA A 511 -21.27 15.37 1.46
N ALA A 512 -20.66 16.33 0.78
CA ALA A 512 -21.15 17.71 0.71
C ALA A 512 -22.38 17.81 -0.21
N ASN A 513 -22.40 17.00 -1.27
CA ASN A 513 -23.55 16.74 -2.14
C ASN A 513 -23.43 15.29 -2.62
N ALA A 514 -24.49 14.47 -2.52
CA ALA A 514 -24.44 13.05 -2.89
C ALA A 514 -25.11 12.79 -4.25
N PRO A 515 -24.37 12.80 -5.38
CA PRO A 515 -24.94 12.41 -6.67
C PRO A 515 -24.89 10.89 -6.91
N ARG A 516 -24.13 10.11 -6.13
CA ARG A 516 -23.80 8.69 -6.38
C ARG A 516 -23.55 7.93 -5.07
N GLU A 517 -23.76 6.62 -5.10
CA GLU A 517 -23.54 5.68 -3.97
C GLU A 517 -22.06 5.51 -3.62
N GLU A 518 -21.15 5.65 -4.58
CA GLU A 518 -19.70 5.57 -4.35
C GLU A 518 -19.00 6.81 -4.90
N VAL A 519 -18.15 7.42 -4.07
CA VAL A 519 -17.32 8.58 -4.43
C VAL A 519 -15.86 8.25 -4.15
N ASP A 520 -15.09 8.02 -5.21
CA ASP A 520 -13.64 7.94 -5.13
C ASP A 520 -13.03 9.33 -4.90
N PHE A 521 -12.14 9.42 -3.93
CA PHE A 521 -11.39 10.64 -3.64
C PHE A 521 -9.99 10.31 -3.14
N SER A 522 -9.16 11.33 -3.04
CA SER A 522 -7.85 11.25 -2.41
C SER A 522 -7.66 12.40 -1.47
N PHE A 523 -6.95 12.16 -0.37
CA PHE A 523 -6.62 13.18 0.62
C PHE A 523 -5.15 13.10 0.99
N THR A 524 -4.57 14.20 1.43
CA THR A 524 -3.18 14.20 1.92
C THR A 524 -3.16 14.33 3.44
N LEU A 525 -2.35 13.52 4.12
CA LEU A 525 -1.96 13.79 5.50
C LEU A 525 -0.71 14.65 5.53
N THR A 526 -0.76 15.72 6.32
CA THR A 526 0.30 16.72 6.46
C THR A 526 0.85 16.67 7.87
N ARG A 527 2.15 16.92 8.01
CA ARG A 527 2.81 17.10 9.32
C ARG A 527 3.76 18.30 9.20
N PRO A 528 4.02 19.04 10.29
CA PRO A 528 4.88 20.23 10.26
C PRO A 528 6.26 20.03 9.61
N ASP A 529 6.84 18.83 9.74
CA ASP A 529 8.21 18.52 9.32
C ASP A 529 8.32 17.32 8.35
N ALA A 530 7.24 17.01 7.61
CA ALA A 530 7.25 15.91 6.63
C ALA A 530 6.51 16.29 5.35
N GLU A 531 6.91 15.69 4.23
CA GLU A 531 6.18 15.84 2.97
C GLU A 531 4.73 15.33 3.10
N PRO A 532 3.74 16.02 2.51
CA PRO A 532 2.37 15.54 2.47
C PRO A 532 2.29 14.13 1.88
N LYS A 533 1.61 13.22 2.59
CA LYS A 533 1.43 11.83 2.16
C LYS A 533 0.04 11.64 1.58
N PRO A 534 -0.10 11.31 0.27
CA PRO A 534 -1.40 11.07 -0.33
C PRO A 534 -1.95 9.70 0.06
N PHE A 535 -3.27 9.63 0.22
CA PHE A 535 -4.05 8.43 0.42
C PHE A 535 -5.22 8.45 -0.55
N GLU A 536 -5.44 7.32 -1.22
CA GLU A 536 -6.63 7.11 -2.03
C GLU A 536 -7.75 6.53 -1.15
N ALA A 537 -8.99 6.92 -1.42
CA ALA A 537 -10.15 6.54 -0.63
C ALA A 537 -11.42 6.46 -1.46
N THR A 538 -12.43 5.81 -0.92
CA THR A 538 -13.77 5.69 -1.48
C THR A 538 -14.77 5.94 -0.35
N LEU A 539 -15.72 6.85 -0.58
CA LEU A 539 -16.84 7.11 0.31
C LEU A 539 -18.07 6.35 -0.20
N SER A 540 -18.60 5.47 0.64
CA SER A 540 -19.85 4.75 0.42
C SER A 540 -21.00 5.52 1.05
N ILE A 541 -22.03 5.76 0.26
CA ILE A 541 -23.22 6.53 0.64
C ILE A 541 -24.42 5.62 0.41
N ASP A 542 -25.18 5.35 1.46
CA ASP A 542 -26.41 4.57 1.36
C ASP A 542 -27.55 5.46 0.84
N LEU A 543 -27.74 5.45 -0.48
CA LEU A 543 -28.80 6.17 -1.16
C LEU A 543 -30.04 5.26 -1.27
N PRO A 544 -31.25 5.84 -1.23
CA PRO A 544 -32.46 5.05 -1.35
C PRO A 544 -32.60 4.50 -2.78
N GLU A 545 -33.26 3.35 -2.92
CA GLU A 545 -33.62 2.76 -4.20
C GLU A 545 -35.10 2.91 -4.48
N ALA A 546 -35.45 3.12 -5.75
CA ALA A 546 -36.83 3.21 -6.22
C ALA A 546 -36.99 2.35 -7.49
N GLU A 547 -38.02 1.51 -7.52
CA GLU A 547 -38.28 0.60 -8.65
C GLU A 547 -39.31 1.16 -9.64
N ASP A 548 -39.16 0.82 -10.91
CA ASP A 548 -40.21 1.08 -11.91
C ASP A 548 -41.46 0.25 -11.57
N ALA A 549 -42.64 0.81 -11.83
CA ALA A 549 -43.91 0.16 -11.55
C ALA A 549 -44.90 0.31 -12.71
N ALA A 550 -45.96 -0.49 -12.68
CA ALA A 550 -47.06 -0.36 -13.61
C ALA A 550 -48.40 -0.57 -12.92
N ILE A 551 -49.41 0.19 -13.34
CA ILE A 551 -50.79 0.06 -12.84
C ILE A 551 -51.79 0.14 -14.00
N GLU A 552 -52.82 -0.70 -13.92
CA GLU A 552 -54.00 -0.58 -14.80
C GLU A 552 -55.09 0.20 -14.08
N VAL A 553 -55.66 1.19 -14.76
CA VAL A 553 -56.66 2.09 -14.19
C VAL A 553 -57.85 2.19 -15.12
N ILE A 554 -59.07 2.23 -14.59
CA ILE A 554 -60.27 2.46 -15.40
C ILE A 554 -60.49 3.97 -15.55
N GLN A 555 -60.73 4.41 -16.77
CA GLN A 555 -61.08 5.79 -17.11
C GLN A 555 -62.10 6.41 -16.14
N GLY A 556 -61.78 7.58 -15.61
CA GLY A 556 -62.62 8.33 -14.66
C GLY A 556 -62.74 7.72 -13.25
N VAL A 557 -62.00 6.64 -12.95
CA VAL A 557 -61.98 5.99 -11.63
C VAL A 557 -60.58 6.09 -11.06
N ALA A 558 -60.43 6.63 -9.85
CA ALA A 558 -59.15 6.65 -9.17
C ALA A 558 -58.75 5.23 -8.74
N ALA A 559 -57.47 4.90 -8.91
CA ALA A 559 -56.90 3.63 -8.48
C ALA A 559 -55.62 3.88 -7.70
N GLY A 560 -55.38 3.05 -6.68
CA GLY A 560 -54.16 3.10 -5.89
C GLY A 560 -53.34 1.84 -6.02
N SER A 561 -52.04 1.98 -5.80
CA SER A 561 -51.07 0.89 -5.68
C SER A 561 -49.93 1.36 -4.78
N THR A 562 -48.95 0.49 -4.54
CA THR A 562 -47.82 0.75 -3.65
C THR A 562 -46.53 0.62 -4.44
N LEU A 563 -45.61 1.55 -4.24
CA LEU A 563 -44.30 1.58 -4.86
C LEU A 563 -43.30 0.82 -4.00
N THR A 564 -42.38 0.09 -4.65
CA THR A 564 -41.28 -0.58 -3.95
C THR A 564 -40.10 0.36 -3.83
N THR A 565 -39.67 0.63 -2.60
CA THR A 565 -38.47 1.42 -2.30
C THR A 565 -37.66 0.78 -1.19
N VAL A 566 -36.34 0.96 -1.22
CA VAL A 566 -35.42 0.51 -0.17
C VAL A 566 -34.73 1.73 0.43
N GLY A 567 -34.65 1.81 1.76
CA GLY A 567 -33.90 2.87 2.46
C GLY A 567 -34.48 4.29 2.32
N ALA A 568 -35.75 4.43 1.94
CA ALA A 568 -36.41 5.72 1.68
C ALA A 568 -37.17 6.25 2.91
N ASP A 569 -37.04 7.56 3.18
CA ASP A 569 -37.84 8.26 4.20
C ASP A 569 -39.03 8.99 3.59
N THR A 570 -38.88 9.50 2.36
CA THR A 570 -39.88 10.30 1.66
C THR A 570 -39.88 10.03 0.15
N LEU A 571 -41.00 10.32 -0.49
CA LEU A 571 -41.18 10.17 -1.94
C LEU A 571 -41.68 11.47 -2.56
N GLU A 572 -41.18 11.77 -3.76
CA GLU A 572 -41.62 12.96 -4.50
C GLU A 572 -41.83 12.67 -5.99
N VAL A 573 -42.84 13.34 -6.56
CA VAL A 573 -43.15 13.29 -7.99
C VAL A 573 -42.24 14.25 -8.73
N VAL A 574 -41.43 13.71 -9.64
CA VAL A 574 -40.48 14.48 -10.47
C VAL A 574 -41.18 15.00 -11.73
N ASN A 575 -41.99 14.15 -12.36
CA ASN A 575 -42.79 14.52 -13.54
C ASN A 575 -44.23 14.04 -13.33
N ALA A 576 -45.16 14.99 -13.33
CA ALA A 576 -46.59 14.70 -13.30
C ALA A 576 -47.04 13.96 -14.58
N PRO A 577 -48.12 13.16 -14.49
CA PRO A 577 -48.71 12.50 -15.65
C PRO A 577 -49.38 13.50 -16.60
N ALA A 578 -49.50 13.12 -17.88
CA ALA A 578 -50.04 13.99 -18.93
C ALA A 578 -51.57 13.95 -19.01
N HIS A 579 -52.19 12.82 -18.62
CA HIS A 579 -53.62 12.57 -18.75
C HIS A 579 -54.25 12.13 -17.43
N GLY A 580 -53.74 12.69 -16.32
CA GLY A 580 -54.27 12.46 -14.98
C GLY A 580 -53.59 13.31 -13.92
N SER A 581 -53.82 12.96 -12.66
CA SER A 581 -53.10 13.50 -11.51
C SER A 581 -52.72 12.38 -10.55
N VAL A 582 -51.58 12.52 -9.87
CA VAL A 582 -51.10 11.55 -8.88
C VAL A 582 -50.91 12.22 -7.52
N ARG A 583 -51.29 11.52 -6.46
CA ARG A 583 -50.90 11.82 -5.08
C ARG A 583 -50.10 10.62 -4.55
N ILE A 584 -48.87 10.88 -4.10
CA ILE A 584 -47.97 9.88 -3.52
C ILE A 584 -47.80 10.19 -2.03
N GLU A 585 -47.81 9.15 -1.21
CA GLU A 585 -47.52 9.20 0.22
C GLU A 585 -46.11 8.65 0.47
N ASN A 586 -45.53 8.98 1.64
CA ASN A 586 -44.13 8.62 1.95
C ASN A 586 -43.92 7.11 2.19
N ASP A 587 -44.98 6.37 2.49
CA ASP A 587 -44.96 4.91 2.68
C ASP A 587 -44.99 4.11 1.37
N GLY A 588 -45.01 4.80 0.22
CA GLY A 588 -45.05 4.18 -1.10
C GLY A 588 -46.45 4.09 -1.69
N ASP A 589 -47.50 4.30 -0.90
CA ASP A 589 -48.87 4.29 -1.42
C ASP A 589 -49.11 5.51 -2.31
N PHE A 590 -49.70 5.28 -3.48
CA PHE A 590 -50.10 6.36 -4.36
C PHE A 590 -51.51 6.14 -4.91
N VAL A 591 -52.17 7.24 -5.28
CA VAL A 591 -53.46 7.25 -5.97
C VAL A 591 -53.31 8.01 -7.27
N PHE A 592 -53.61 7.34 -8.38
CA PHE A 592 -53.71 7.94 -9.70
C PHE A 592 -55.19 8.21 -10.05
N THR A 593 -55.47 9.42 -10.52
CA THR A 593 -56.80 9.83 -10.98
C THR A 593 -56.72 10.23 -12.46
N PRO A 594 -57.30 9.43 -13.39
CA PRO A 594 -57.33 9.76 -14.81
C PRO A 594 -58.09 11.05 -15.10
N ALA A 595 -57.65 11.80 -16.12
CA ALA A 595 -58.31 13.02 -16.56
C ALA A 595 -59.48 12.69 -17.49
N GLY A 596 -60.71 13.01 -17.05
CA GLY A 596 -61.90 12.98 -17.89
C GLY A 596 -62.15 11.64 -18.57
N GLN A 597 -62.24 11.67 -19.90
CA GLN A 597 -62.53 10.50 -20.74
C GLN A 597 -61.29 9.97 -21.51
N TYR A 598 -60.08 10.28 -21.03
CA TYR A 598 -58.87 9.75 -21.66
C TYR A 598 -58.73 8.25 -21.40
N PHE A 599 -58.24 7.52 -22.42
CA PHE A 599 -57.82 6.13 -22.35
C PHE A 599 -56.53 5.95 -23.13
N GLY A 600 -55.72 4.96 -22.76
CA GLY A 600 -54.41 4.71 -23.33
C GLY A 600 -53.26 4.91 -22.33
N PRO A 601 -52.01 4.90 -22.81
CA PRO A 601 -50.84 4.96 -21.96
C PRO A 601 -50.63 6.36 -21.40
N ASP A 602 -50.34 6.43 -20.11
CA ASP A 602 -49.83 7.60 -19.41
C ASP A 602 -48.65 7.18 -18.53
N GLN A 603 -47.90 8.13 -17.98
CA GLN A 603 -46.80 7.84 -17.08
C GLN A 603 -46.50 9.02 -16.18
N PHE A 604 -46.03 8.74 -14.97
CA PHE A 604 -45.40 9.74 -14.12
C PHE A 604 -44.05 9.23 -13.63
N LYS A 605 -43.19 10.16 -13.20
CA LYS A 605 -41.88 9.82 -12.65
C LYS A 605 -41.78 10.26 -11.20
N TYR A 606 -41.11 9.46 -10.40
CA TYR A 606 -40.90 9.72 -8.98
C TYR A 606 -39.46 9.39 -8.58
N ARG A 607 -39.07 9.85 -7.40
CA ARG A 607 -37.82 9.45 -6.76
C ARG A 607 -38.00 9.37 -5.24
N ALA A 608 -37.21 8.50 -4.62
CA ALA A 608 -37.10 8.36 -3.19
C ALA A 608 -36.03 9.30 -2.63
N ARG A 609 -36.17 9.66 -1.35
CA ARG A 609 -35.21 10.49 -0.63
C ARG A 609 -35.04 9.99 0.81
N ASN A 610 -33.80 9.98 1.28
CA ASN A 610 -33.44 9.81 2.68
C ASN A 610 -32.53 10.97 3.15
N GLU A 611 -31.92 10.85 4.32
CA GLU A 611 -30.97 11.84 4.84
C GLU A 611 -29.72 12.02 3.97
N ASN A 612 -29.29 10.97 3.27
CA ASN A 612 -28.08 10.94 2.44
C ASN A 612 -28.29 11.52 1.05
N GLY A 613 -29.50 11.44 0.48
CA GLY A 613 -29.76 12.00 -0.84
C GLY A 613 -31.00 11.45 -1.54
N TYR A 614 -30.99 11.53 -2.87
CA TYR A 614 -32.08 11.09 -3.74
C TYR A 614 -31.72 9.80 -4.48
N SER A 615 -32.72 8.96 -4.71
CA SER A 615 -32.60 7.80 -5.61
C SER A 615 -32.47 8.23 -7.07
N ARG A 616 -32.18 7.25 -7.93
CA ARG A 616 -32.46 7.37 -9.37
C ARG A 616 -33.97 7.58 -9.59
N VAL A 617 -34.30 8.29 -10.66
CA VAL A 617 -35.70 8.53 -11.05
C VAL A 617 -36.30 7.24 -11.60
N ALA A 618 -37.38 6.78 -10.99
CA ALA A 618 -38.18 5.65 -11.43
C ALA A 618 -39.44 6.12 -12.18
N THR A 619 -39.96 5.26 -13.03
CA THR A 619 -41.12 5.52 -13.89
C THR A 619 -42.27 4.60 -13.50
N VAL A 620 -43.45 5.20 -13.35
CA VAL A 620 -44.71 4.45 -13.20
C VAL A 620 -45.47 4.53 -14.51
N ALA A 621 -45.62 3.39 -15.18
CA ALA A 621 -46.43 3.27 -16.38
C ALA A 621 -47.91 3.08 -15.97
N VAL A 622 -48.79 3.89 -16.54
CA VAL A 622 -50.23 3.83 -16.26
C VAL A 622 -50.93 3.44 -17.55
N ASN A 623 -51.64 2.31 -17.52
CA ASN A 623 -52.49 1.91 -18.64
C ASN A 623 -53.94 2.20 -18.32
N ILE A 624 -54.50 3.25 -18.94
CA ILE A 624 -55.87 3.69 -18.67
C ILE A 624 -56.82 2.92 -19.60
N LYS A 625 -57.53 1.97 -19.04
CA LYS A 625 -58.56 1.13 -19.67
C LYS A 625 -59.82 1.94 -19.93
N ARG A 626 -60.52 1.64 -21.03
CA ARG A 626 -61.81 2.26 -21.31
C ARG A 626 -62.84 1.88 -20.26
N LYS A 627 -63.72 2.82 -19.94
CA LYS A 627 -64.92 2.57 -19.12
C LYS A 627 -66.14 2.41 -20.02
N PHE A 628 -66.85 1.30 -19.89
CA PHE A 628 -68.17 1.09 -20.52
C PHE A 628 -69.23 0.94 -19.42
N ASP A 629 -70.15 1.89 -19.28
CA ASP A 629 -71.18 1.88 -18.24
C ASP A 629 -72.57 2.28 -18.75
N GLY A 630 -73.58 1.82 -18.01
CA GLY A 630 -75.00 2.11 -18.26
C GLY A 630 -75.64 1.26 -19.36
N ALA A 631 -76.96 1.39 -19.45
CA ALA A 631 -77.75 0.90 -20.57
C ALA A 631 -77.93 2.02 -21.61
N TRP A 632 -78.06 1.62 -22.87
CA TRP A 632 -78.20 2.54 -23.98
C TRP A 632 -79.58 2.44 -24.61
N SER A 633 -79.98 3.54 -25.23
CA SER A 633 -81.14 3.60 -26.09
C SER A 633 -80.67 3.84 -27.51
N LEU A 634 -80.94 2.89 -28.38
CA LEU A 634 -80.66 2.96 -29.81
C LEU A 634 -81.82 3.65 -30.50
N GLN A 635 -81.60 4.79 -31.16
CA GLN A 635 -82.59 5.42 -32.02
C GLN A 635 -82.27 5.08 -33.48
N ILE A 636 -83.23 4.43 -34.13
CA ILE A 636 -83.13 4.04 -35.54
C ILE A 636 -84.06 4.95 -36.33
N ASP A 637 -83.49 5.82 -37.16
CA ASP A 637 -84.27 6.69 -38.05
C ASP A 637 -84.29 6.06 -39.44
N ARG A 638 -85.42 5.42 -39.78
CA ARG A 638 -85.55 4.71 -41.05
C ARG A 638 -85.85 5.66 -42.20
N SER A 639 -85.01 5.65 -43.24
CA SER A 639 -85.25 6.39 -44.48
C SER A 639 -85.46 5.45 -45.67
N LEU A 640 -86.49 5.70 -46.47
CA LEU A 640 -86.81 4.93 -47.68
C LEU A 640 -86.28 5.63 -48.93
N THR A 641 -85.40 4.96 -49.68
CA THR A 641 -85.01 5.38 -51.05
C THR A 641 -85.40 4.30 -52.05
N SER A 642 -86.56 4.44 -52.70
CA SER A 642 -86.95 3.55 -53.81
C SER A 642 -86.19 3.91 -55.09
N SER A 643 -85.61 2.90 -55.76
CA SER A 643 -85.00 3.05 -57.10
C SER A 643 -85.83 2.43 -58.23
N ASN A 644 -87.10 2.05 -58.01
CA ASN A 644 -87.91 1.30 -58.99
C ASN A 644 -89.41 1.70 -58.99
N PRO A 645 -90.23 1.28 -59.99
CA PRO A 645 -91.46 1.98 -60.38
C PRO A 645 -92.52 2.03 -59.27
N ARG A 646 -93.29 3.14 -59.26
CA ARG A 646 -94.34 3.46 -58.27
C ARG A 646 -95.23 2.25 -57.94
N GLY A 647 -95.31 1.91 -56.65
CA GLY A 647 -96.30 0.99 -56.11
C GLY A 647 -95.80 -0.34 -55.54
N LEU A 648 -94.49 -0.61 -55.53
CA LEU A 648 -93.94 -1.83 -54.91
C LEU A 648 -93.74 -1.73 -53.39
N CYS A 649 -93.30 -0.56 -52.92
CA CYS A 649 -93.07 -0.28 -51.51
C CYS A 649 -93.92 0.96 -51.21
N SER A 650 -94.89 0.86 -50.30
CA SER A 650 -95.66 2.03 -49.86
C SER A 650 -94.70 3.09 -49.31
N GLU A 651 -95.05 4.37 -49.39
CA GLU A 651 -94.38 5.39 -48.60
C GLU A 651 -94.60 5.05 -47.12
N GLU A 652 -93.73 4.21 -46.54
CA GLU A 652 -93.62 4.13 -45.09
C GLU A 652 -93.11 5.49 -44.63
N ALA A 653 -93.84 6.11 -43.71
CA ALA A 653 -93.38 7.33 -43.07
C ALA A 653 -92.02 7.07 -42.41
N ASP A 654 -91.17 8.08 -42.32
CA ASP A 654 -89.96 8.00 -41.49
C ASP A 654 -90.39 7.53 -40.09
N THR A 655 -90.02 6.30 -39.75
CA THR A 655 -90.33 5.72 -38.45
C THR A 655 -89.07 5.74 -37.60
N THR A 656 -89.22 6.28 -36.39
CA THR A 656 -88.20 6.19 -35.37
C THR A 656 -88.52 5.01 -34.47
N GLU A 657 -87.62 4.03 -34.43
CA GLU A 657 -87.70 2.90 -33.50
C GLU A 657 -86.64 3.06 -32.40
N THR A 658 -87.01 2.71 -31.17
CA THR A 658 -86.10 2.74 -30.03
C THR A 658 -85.82 1.34 -29.50
N VAL A 659 -84.56 0.93 -29.50
CA VAL A 659 -84.13 -0.38 -28.98
C VAL A 659 -83.30 -0.20 -27.71
N GLY A 660 -83.68 -0.88 -26.64
CA GLY A 660 -82.87 -0.94 -25.41
C GLY A 660 -81.65 -1.84 -25.60
N VAL A 661 -80.47 -1.33 -25.23
CA VAL A 661 -79.23 -2.10 -25.14
C VAL A 661 -78.85 -2.22 -23.66
N SER A 662 -78.80 -3.46 -23.18
CA SER A 662 -78.46 -3.78 -21.80
C SER A 662 -77.01 -4.21 -21.69
N LYS A 663 -76.30 -3.69 -20.69
CA LYS A 663 -74.97 -4.15 -20.32
C LYS A 663 -75.05 -5.54 -19.68
N ILE A 664 -74.20 -6.46 -20.13
CA ILE A 664 -73.99 -7.75 -19.47
C ILE A 664 -72.64 -7.76 -18.75
N THR A 665 -71.57 -7.40 -19.46
CA THR A 665 -70.21 -7.18 -18.92
C THR A 665 -69.58 -5.96 -19.60
N ASP A 666 -68.34 -5.60 -19.25
CA ASP A 666 -67.62 -4.54 -19.96
C ASP A 666 -67.30 -4.90 -21.41
N THR A 667 -67.30 -6.19 -21.74
CA THR A 667 -66.98 -6.70 -23.09
C THR A 667 -68.19 -7.26 -23.83
N HIS A 668 -69.36 -7.33 -23.20
CA HIS A 668 -70.57 -7.94 -23.75
C HIS A 668 -71.82 -7.14 -23.41
N TYR A 669 -72.55 -6.73 -24.44
CA TYR A 669 -73.84 -6.05 -24.34
C TYR A 669 -74.85 -6.78 -25.21
N GLN A 670 -76.13 -6.63 -24.87
CA GLN A 670 -77.21 -7.30 -25.57
C GLN A 670 -78.35 -6.34 -25.89
N ALA A 671 -78.92 -6.46 -27.08
CA ALA A 671 -80.12 -5.76 -27.50
C ALA A 671 -81.11 -6.74 -28.14
N SER A 672 -82.38 -6.37 -28.24
CA SER A 672 -83.40 -7.16 -28.95
C SER A 672 -83.99 -6.34 -30.09
N TYR A 673 -83.97 -6.88 -31.31
CA TYR A 673 -84.49 -6.22 -32.51
C TYR A 673 -85.28 -7.22 -33.35
N ALA A 674 -86.49 -6.85 -33.78
CA ALA A 674 -87.42 -7.73 -34.49
C ALA A 674 -87.62 -9.10 -33.80
N GLY A 675 -87.61 -9.13 -32.46
CA GLY A 675 -87.75 -10.35 -31.66
C GLY A 675 -86.50 -11.25 -31.61
N GLN A 676 -85.40 -10.82 -32.22
CA GLN A 676 -84.10 -11.52 -32.23
C GLN A 676 -83.07 -10.79 -31.38
N THR A 677 -82.11 -11.53 -30.84
CA THR A 677 -81.05 -10.99 -29.98
C THR A 677 -79.85 -10.52 -30.79
N ILE A 678 -79.39 -9.30 -30.52
CA ILE A 678 -78.11 -8.77 -31.01
C ILE A 678 -77.10 -8.84 -29.87
N ASN A 679 -76.00 -9.55 -30.08
CA ASN A 679 -74.87 -9.57 -29.18
C ASN A 679 -73.83 -8.56 -29.67
N LEU A 680 -73.51 -7.58 -28.82
CA LEU A 680 -72.43 -6.63 -29.05
C LEU A 680 -71.24 -7.08 -28.22
N ASN A 681 -70.13 -7.42 -28.90
CA ASN A 681 -68.96 -8.03 -28.30
C ASN A 681 -67.71 -7.20 -28.61
N MET A 682 -66.71 -7.32 -27.75
CA MET A 682 -65.32 -6.92 -28.03
C MET A 682 -64.37 -7.99 -27.54
N GLY A 683 -63.16 -8.06 -28.11
CA GLY A 683 -62.18 -9.07 -27.73
C GLY A 683 -61.64 -8.89 -26.31
N SER A 684 -61.46 -7.64 -25.88
CA SER A 684 -61.06 -7.26 -24.53
C SER A 684 -61.56 -5.85 -24.21
N VAL A 685 -61.55 -5.44 -22.94
CA VAL A 685 -61.91 -4.08 -22.50
C VAL A 685 -61.07 -2.96 -23.14
N ASP A 686 -59.93 -3.33 -23.75
CA ASP A 686 -58.99 -2.42 -24.43
C ASP A 686 -59.09 -2.44 -25.95
N ASP A 687 -60.05 -3.18 -26.50
CA ASP A 687 -60.21 -3.27 -27.94
C ASP A 687 -60.46 -1.88 -28.53
N ALA A 688 -59.53 -1.43 -29.39
CA ALA A 688 -59.65 -0.14 -30.06
C ALA A 688 -60.95 -0.04 -30.88
N GLY A 689 -61.47 -1.18 -31.32
CA GLY A 689 -62.75 -1.37 -31.99
C GLY A 689 -63.97 -0.98 -31.15
N GLY A 690 -63.89 -1.07 -29.82
CA GLY A 690 -65.07 -0.97 -28.94
C GLY A 690 -66.04 -2.14 -29.14
N LEU A 691 -67.23 -2.06 -28.55
CA LEU A 691 -68.25 -3.10 -28.75
C LEU A 691 -68.76 -3.01 -30.17
N SER A 692 -68.93 -4.14 -30.83
CA SER A 692 -69.63 -4.19 -32.10
C SER A 692 -70.45 -5.45 -32.23
N GLY A 693 -71.50 -5.38 -33.03
CA GLY A 693 -72.29 -6.54 -33.38
C GLY A 693 -73.15 -6.26 -34.60
N SER A 694 -73.57 -7.34 -35.23
CA SER A 694 -74.47 -7.28 -36.37
C SER A 694 -75.50 -8.38 -36.29
N LEU A 695 -76.70 -8.09 -36.77
CA LEU A 695 -77.80 -9.04 -36.85
C LEU A 695 -78.43 -8.93 -38.24
N SER A 696 -78.72 -10.06 -38.86
CA SER A 696 -79.55 -10.09 -40.05
C SER A 696 -80.80 -10.92 -39.79
N VAL A 697 -81.97 -10.35 -40.01
CA VAL A 697 -83.26 -11.01 -39.83
C VAL A 697 -84.01 -10.98 -41.15
N THR A 698 -84.54 -12.13 -41.56
CA THR A 698 -85.43 -12.21 -42.72
C THR A 698 -86.81 -12.62 -42.24
N TYR A 699 -87.83 -11.86 -42.59
CA TYR A 699 -89.22 -12.18 -42.28
C TYR A 699 -90.09 -12.14 -43.55
N PRO A 700 -91.12 -12.99 -43.62
CA PRO A 700 -92.08 -12.97 -44.72
C PRO A 700 -92.95 -11.71 -44.63
N ASP A 701 -93.26 -11.11 -45.77
CA ASP A 701 -94.10 -9.92 -45.84
C ASP A 701 -95.51 -10.30 -46.32
N GLY A 702 -96.45 -10.41 -45.37
CA GLY A 702 -97.85 -10.78 -45.59
C GLY A 702 -98.15 -12.29 -45.64
N PRO A 703 -99.45 -12.69 -45.61
CA PRO A 703 -99.86 -14.09 -45.75
C PRO A 703 -99.74 -14.59 -47.20
N GLU A 704 -99.25 -15.82 -47.36
CA GLU A 704 -99.11 -16.57 -48.63
C GLU A 704 -98.04 -16.04 -49.63
N ASP A 705 -96.75 -16.24 -49.31
CA ASP A 705 -95.61 -16.19 -50.25
C ASP A 705 -95.50 -14.95 -51.16
N LYS A 706 -95.79 -13.75 -50.63
CA LYS A 706 -95.72 -12.47 -51.39
C LYS A 706 -94.37 -11.75 -51.32
N GLY A 707 -93.35 -12.34 -50.71
CA GLY A 707 -92.00 -11.79 -50.63
C GLY A 707 -91.42 -11.88 -49.23
N SER A 708 -90.16 -11.47 -49.09
CA SER A 708 -89.45 -11.44 -47.82
C SER A 708 -88.63 -10.17 -47.69
N THR A 709 -88.60 -9.61 -46.48
CA THR A 709 -87.69 -8.50 -46.14
C THR A 709 -86.54 -9.04 -45.33
N THR A 710 -85.32 -8.78 -45.79
CA THR A 710 -84.10 -9.02 -45.03
C THR A 710 -83.60 -7.68 -44.50
N GLU A 711 -83.57 -7.55 -43.19
CA GLU A 711 -82.92 -6.44 -42.50
C GLU A 711 -81.55 -6.88 -41.99
N SER A 712 -80.55 -6.03 -42.18
CA SER A 712 -79.18 -6.21 -41.70
C SER A 712 -78.77 -4.98 -40.90
N LEU A 713 -78.62 -5.18 -39.59
CA LEU A 713 -78.28 -4.18 -38.60
C LEU A 713 -76.82 -4.35 -38.17
N SER A 714 -76.04 -3.27 -38.14
CA SER A 714 -74.70 -3.23 -37.56
C SER A 714 -74.58 -2.06 -36.59
N VAL A 715 -74.07 -2.33 -35.39
CA VAL A 715 -73.95 -1.36 -34.28
C VAL A 715 -72.53 -1.38 -33.73
N ARG A 716 -72.02 -0.20 -33.36
CA ARG A 716 -70.71 -0.01 -32.74
C ARG A 716 -70.77 1.01 -31.59
N ILE A 717 -70.15 0.66 -30.47
CA ILE A 717 -69.99 1.51 -29.28
C ILE A 717 -68.48 1.66 -29.00
N PRO A 718 -67.82 2.70 -29.53
CA PRO A 718 -66.40 2.92 -29.28
C PRO A 718 -66.08 3.28 -27.82
N ASP A 719 -66.98 3.97 -27.12
CA ASP A 719 -66.78 4.45 -25.74
C ASP A 719 -68.12 4.60 -24.97
N SER A 720 -68.10 5.05 -23.72
CA SER A 720 -69.31 5.24 -22.88
C SER A 720 -70.20 6.43 -23.27
N THR A 721 -69.87 7.16 -24.35
CA THR A 721 -70.54 8.41 -24.74
C THR A 721 -71.04 8.43 -26.19
N HIS A 722 -70.51 7.57 -27.06
CA HIS A 722 -70.93 7.48 -28.46
C HIS A 722 -71.38 6.06 -28.84
N LEU A 723 -72.53 5.99 -29.52
CA LEU A 723 -73.00 4.79 -30.23
C LEU A 723 -73.36 5.19 -31.66
N SER A 724 -72.92 4.40 -32.63
CA SER A 724 -73.25 4.59 -34.04
C SER A 724 -73.52 3.26 -34.75
N GLY A 725 -74.21 3.30 -35.88
CA GLY A 725 -74.48 2.10 -36.66
C GLY A 725 -75.19 2.38 -37.98
N THR A 726 -75.48 1.30 -38.69
CA THR A 726 -76.24 1.32 -39.95
C THR A 726 -77.24 0.18 -39.96
N LEU A 727 -78.46 0.47 -40.40
CA LEU A 727 -79.47 -0.54 -40.75
C LEU A 727 -79.66 -0.48 -42.25
N THR A 728 -79.53 -1.62 -42.92
CA THR A 728 -79.89 -1.79 -44.33
C THR A 728 -81.00 -2.81 -44.42
N TRP A 729 -81.98 -2.59 -45.28
CA TRP A 729 -83.05 -3.55 -45.49
C TRP A 729 -83.27 -3.76 -46.98
N ASN A 730 -83.65 -4.97 -47.34
CA ASN A 730 -83.88 -5.41 -48.71
C ASN A 730 -85.16 -6.24 -48.75
N TYR A 731 -86.17 -5.72 -49.42
CA TYR A 731 -87.36 -6.47 -49.76
C TYR A 731 -87.15 -7.18 -51.10
N SER A 732 -87.55 -8.45 -51.17
CA SER A 732 -87.58 -9.25 -52.40
C SER A 732 -88.92 -9.95 -52.53
N GLY A 733 -89.68 -9.61 -53.57
CA GLY A 733 -90.99 -10.22 -53.84
C GLY A 733 -91.17 -10.61 -55.32
N PRO A 734 -92.30 -11.25 -55.65
CA PRO A 734 -92.61 -11.72 -57.01
C PRO A 734 -92.60 -10.61 -58.07
N ASN A 735 -92.82 -9.36 -57.67
CA ASN A 735 -92.99 -8.21 -58.56
C ASN A 735 -91.78 -7.26 -58.58
N GLY A 736 -90.67 -7.57 -57.89
CA GLY A 736 -89.45 -6.77 -57.85
C GLY A 736 -88.77 -6.75 -56.47
N SER A 737 -87.67 -6.00 -56.36
CA SER A 737 -86.96 -5.74 -55.10
C SER A 737 -86.85 -4.24 -54.83
N CYS A 738 -86.84 -3.87 -53.54
CA CYS A 738 -86.51 -2.53 -53.08
C CYS A 738 -85.59 -2.61 -51.86
N SER A 739 -84.80 -1.57 -51.63
CA SER A 739 -83.80 -1.54 -50.57
C SER A 739 -83.66 -0.14 -49.99
N GLY A 740 -83.35 -0.04 -48.70
CA GLY A 740 -83.07 1.22 -48.04
C GLY A 740 -81.94 1.10 -47.03
N ASN A 741 -81.47 2.25 -46.59
CA ASN A 741 -80.49 2.37 -45.51
C ASN A 741 -80.98 3.36 -44.47
N SER A 742 -80.41 3.28 -43.28
CA SER A 742 -80.81 4.08 -42.12
C SER A 742 -79.59 4.29 -41.25
N VAL A 743 -79.42 5.52 -40.76
CA VAL A 743 -78.36 5.85 -39.81
C VAL A 743 -78.86 5.57 -38.42
N ILE A 744 -77.99 5.01 -37.60
CA ILE A 744 -78.31 4.67 -36.23
C ILE A 744 -77.44 5.52 -35.31
N THR A 745 -78.10 6.18 -34.37
CA THR A 745 -77.43 6.90 -33.31
C THR A 745 -77.99 6.43 -31.98
N GLY A 746 -77.17 6.45 -30.94
CA GLY A 746 -77.62 6.05 -29.62
C GLY A 746 -77.14 7.03 -28.57
N THR A 747 -77.97 7.19 -27.55
CA THR A 747 -77.64 7.96 -26.36
C THR A 747 -77.73 7.07 -25.14
N ARG A 748 -76.82 7.27 -24.18
CA ARG A 748 -76.87 6.62 -22.89
C ARG A 748 -78.12 7.06 -22.13
N LEU A 749 -78.76 6.15 -21.38
CA LEU A 749 -79.89 6.51 -20.54
C LEU A 749 -79.45 7.44 -19.40
N PRO A 750 -80.10 8.61 -19.22
CA PRO A 750 -79.81 9.49 -18.10
C PRO A 750 -80.33 8.87 -16.79
N GLY A 751 -79.44 8.60 -15.83
CA GLY A 751 -79.83 8.23 -14.46
C GLY A 751 -79.14 7.03 -13.80
N SER A 752 -78.16 6.38 -14.45
CA SER A 752 -77.33 5.36 -13.79
C SER A 752 -75.88 5.84 -13.66
N PHE A 753 -75.56 6.43 -12.50
CA PHE A 753 -74.18 6.60 -12.01
C PHE A 753 -73.91 5.61 -10.89
#